data_AF-A0A7C7MBU2-F1
#
_entry.id   AF-A0A7C7MBU2-F1
#
_cell.length_a   1.000
_cell.length_b   1.000
_cell.length_c   1.000
_cell.angle_alpha   90.00
_cell.angle_beta   90.00
_cell.angle_gamma   90.00
#
_symmetry.space_group_name_H-M   'P 1'
#
loop_
_entity.id
_entity.type
_entity.pdbx_description
1 polymer ?
#
loop_
_entity_poly.entity_id
_entity_poly.type
_entity_poly.pdbx_seq_one_letter_code
_entity_poly.pdbx_strand_id
1 'polypeptide(L)'
;MRIIFFSSLFFTFLEAQIYDVSIPENDTASYTYADFRMWVNDSTDTLQGIYWFMHANNGDSRNIVSDSAYQALVNGQNFALMGAHIFNMHMETGIGDAVIAAMDSFAILSQHDEISFIPFFINGYSWGGQFGYHFTRWIPERMLGFITQKGGYHDTTDAGATIEVPGLMFVAENDLPYRIENLTGIFLDHRPLGAKWILAMEQGVGHTLVTDYPFLNSFFNTVADLRLPDAVDVFQPITLNTLPDTIGWLGNQDTWTIGSWDCYDGNFDSSSWFPSRDVGEYWQNFVSENWVYDTSACDPVFDSSYVFFTVGIHGSEDESNYVITTNNNDLINQCQEQLELPEDERFLHINGFLDYGDSGFNQPWSWHIIPNEWVLAEMSIGVCNGDPEDVENDLDYWINTVGQLCNWSSFIKEEIGSEIEGPWAWVNDGYLSGIHMPGDTVHIWSDLDPLTMTFQDWTGDTSLLADPGEWHTKFIMPNNDVHFYAQQDSTGPIEFEYETIQGVENLKNVYYKFPENSTGTIFFFHGGNGNAEEIIERVEVLQFFKNAFEQGYGLIITESEDQTLGDVDGDGHTKWELNPWVAEGNIDIGNIQALIDTFTVRGNVDQQNPIYSVGVSNGGNFSSVVAHALNFNAAVMYSAQGNPPELYQVTETPTVFCPAKYDPALGGGNWAAHMNFDTLQSRDIPSAFYELDHSPVYPQRFARIPGIDISLSNDLFNEFLTMGFIDNDHYFTVLDDSIQYLYMTNPESFSILGTLNIPTVRHVLDQIKVMTADHSFFADFNQRVLSFLSEHSAGPDFWLQQAEIPQGYKYRAGSAPEGHVMVAGTNLDDDMPALYYSFDDGSSWNNLNGLNNPAAMFQDVILSGDGRIYLPDFAYGVFYSADYGLTWTDAFEFTPEGCAAFGLHSSGVLFAGLTYTGIGFIHRSENNGATWEAIPLPNYNSNYAVEHIHFNSQGHVFLGTINGIYRSTDVGLSWEQVNYGLNGVQVYSMTIDDQDHIYVLTTQPGLFDSYYRSMDNGSTWETLDWVQDINYALDIVGVDGRIYAINDQTIFITNDAGQTWSELTNGLNEDEAFYLGADLELTPSGYLYAAGKYVHRSSQTVSSPTMGMEPTRVPKQFSFKLFPAYPNPFNPKTTIRFDLQETSHPISLQIYDITGRIMETLIYEKIEPGHHEVQWDASASASGVYFVELVSDKYRSVQKLILLK
;
A
#
# COMPACT_ATOMS: atom_id res chain seq x y z
N MET A 1 40.55 -32.79 -68.53
CA MET A 1 41.44 -33.95 -68.31
C MET A 1 40.98 -34.60 -67.01
N ARG A 2 40.41 -35.81 -67.06
CA ARG A 2 40.20 -36.66 -65.88
C ARG A 2 41.56 -37.19 -65.42
N ILE A 3 41.79 -37.30 -64.11
CA ILE A 3 42.16 -38.54 -63.40
C ILE A 3 42.16 -38.26 -61.87
N ILE A 4 41.65 -39.28 -61.18
CA ILE A 4 41.31 -39.47 -59.77
C ILE A 4 42.57 -39.63 -58.91
N PHE A 5 42.52 -39.33 -57.59
CA PHE A 5 42.78 -40.27 -56.48
C PHE A 5 42.67 -39.60 -55.09
N PHE A 6 41.70 -40.12 -54.30
CA PHE A 6 41.65 -40.29 -52.84
C PHE A 6 41.81 -39.07 -51.92
N SER A 7 40.70 -38.67 -51.31
CA SER A 7 40.67 -38.09 -49.97
C SER A 7 39.82 -38.96 -49.07
N SER A 8 40.45 -39.39 -47.98
CA SER A 8 39.95 -40.22 -46.90
C SER A 8 38.61 -39.73 -46.35
N LEU A 9 37.69 -40.67 -46.11
CA LEU A 9 36.58 -40.46 -45.18
C LEU A 9 37.18 -40.18 -43.80
N PHE A 10 37.22 -38.91 -43.42
CA PHE A 10 37.16 -38.55 -42.01
C PHE A 10 35.69 -38.67 -41.62
N PHE A 11 35.35 -39.72 -40.88
CA PHE A 11 34.20 -39.63 -39.98
C PHE A 11 34.62 -38.63 -38.90
N THR A 12 34.24 -37.37 -39.06
CA THR A 12 34.09 -36.47 -37.92
C THR A 12 32.91 -37.04 -37.12
N PHE A 13 33.19 -37.65 -35.97
CA PHE A 13 32.17 -37.81 -34.95
C PHE A 13 31.76 -36.38 -34.59
N LEU A 14 30.56 -36.00 -35.01
CA LEU A 14 29.94 -34.72 -34.69
C LEU A 14 29.51 -34.81 -33.22
N GLU A 15 30.21 -34.08 -32.36
CA GLU A 15 29.85 -33.93 -30.95
C GLU A 15 28.85 -32.78 -30.85
N ALA A 16 27.75 -32.98 -30.11
CA ALA A 16 26.72 -31.96 -29.90
C ALA A 16 27.32 -30.58 -29.58
N GLN A 17 26.78 -29.53 -30.20
CA GLN A 17 27.39 -28.20 -30.18
C GLN A 17 26.63 -27.22 -29.28
N ILE A 18 27.41 -26.36 -28.63
CA ILE A 18 26.92 -25.25 -27.82
C ILE A 18 27.27 -23.95 -28.53
N TYR A 19 26.28 -23.09 -28.70
CA TYR A 19 26.39 -21.79 -29.34
C TYR A 19 26.11 -20.69 -28.33
N ASP A 20 26.85 -19.60 -28.42
CA ASP A 20 26.67 -18.39 -27.61
C ASP A 20 26.36 -17.20 -28.53
N VAL A 21 25.32 -16.43 -28.18
CA VAL A 21 24.93 -15.21 -28.88
C VAL A 21 24.70 -14.11 -27.86
N SER A 22 25.29 -12.94 -28.09
CA SER A 22 25.05 -11.74 -27.29
C SER A 22 24.41 -10.67 -28.18
N ILE A 23 23.28 -10.11 -27.74
CA ILE A 23 22.61 -9.03 -28.43
C ILE A 23 22.90 -7.71 -27.68
N PRO A 24 23.60 -6.74 -28.31
CA PRO A 24 23.91 -5.47 -27.67
C PRO A 24 22.66 -4.58 -27.55
N GLU A 25 22.64 -3.73 -26.52
CA GLU A 25 21.62 -2.70 -26.31
C GLU A 25 21.45 -1.83 -27.58
N ASN A 26 20.20 -1.51 -27.92
CA ASN A 26 19.84 -0.60 -29.00
C ASN A 26 19.03 0.59 -28.44
N ASP A 27 18.90 1.68 -29.21
CA ASP A 27 18.27 2.95 -28.76
C ASP A 27 16.78 2.82 -28.35
N THR A 28 16.17 1.64 -28.51
CA THR A 28 14.79 1.30 -28.15
C THR A 28 14.71 0.16 -27.12
N ALA A 29 15.84 -0.40 -26.69
CA ALA A 29 15.92 -1.55 -25.81
C ALA A 29 15.94 -1.11 -24.35
N SER A 30 15.22 -1.84 -23.51
CA SER A 30 15.15 -1.58 -22.07
C SER A 30 16.15 -2.39 -21.25
N TYR A 31 16.91 -3.29 -21.87
CA TYR A 31 17.89 -4.15 -21.21
C TYR A 31 19.34 -3.66 -21.40
N THR A 32 20.22 -3.90 -20.43
CA THR A 32 21.64 -3.51 -20.53
C THR A 32 22.47 -4.53 -21.31
N TYR A 33 22.16 -5.81 -21.18
CA TYR A 33 22.71 -6.88 -22.03
C TYR A 33 21.75 -8.08 -22.07
N ALA A 34 21.77 -8.81 -23.19
CA ALA A 34 21.03 -10.05 -23.38
C ALA A 34 21.96 -11.11 -23.99
N ASP A 35 22.41 -12.05 -23.15
CA ASP A 35 23.25 -13.17 -23.55
C ASP A 35 22.44 -14.46 -23.58
N PHE A 36 22.53 -15.20 -24.68
CA PHE A 36 21.86 -16.49 -24.86
C PHE A 36 22.87 -17.58 -25.13
N ARG A 37 22.59 -18.78 -24.64
CA ARG A 37 23.33 -19.99 -24.95
C ARG A 37 22.38 -21.09 -25.35
N MET A 38 22.66 -21.76 -26.46
CA MET A 38 21.84 -22.83 -26.99
C MET A 38 22.68 -24.09 -27.22
N TRP A 39 22.13 -25.24 -26.84
CA TRP A 39 22.63 -26.56 -27.21
C TRP A 39 21.73 -27.17 -28.27
N VAL A 40 22.37 -27.67 -29.33
CA VAL A 40 21.73 -28.40 -30.43
C VAL A 40 22.39 -29.76 -30.54
N ASN A 41 21.59 -30.81 -30.65
CA ASN A 41 22.11 -32.14 -30.86
C ASN A 41 22.42 -32.39 -32.34
N ASP A 42 23.69 -32.57 -32.68
CA ASP A 42 24.16 -32.87 -34.04
C ASP A 42 23.56 -34.16 -34.65
N SER A 43 22.93 -35.04 -33.86
CA SER A 43 22.21 -36.21 -34.39
C SER A 43 20.78 -35.92 -34.85
N THR A 44 20.27 -34.72 -34.59
CA THR A 44 18.89 -34.33 -34.91
C THR A 44 18.89 -33.61 -36.26
N ASP A 45 18.33 -34.26 -37.29
CA ASP A 45 18.32 -33.71 -38.65
C ASP A 45 17.47 -32.42 -38.75
N THR A 46 16.42 -32.29 -37.93
CA THR A 46 15.47 -31.16 -37.95
C THR A 46 14.90 -30.91 -36.56
N LEU A 47 14.89 -29.67 -36.11
CA LEU A 47 14.33 -29.28 -34.80
C LEU A 47 12.83 -28.99 -34.85
N GLN A 48 12.09 -29.40 -33.81
CA GLN A 48 10.63 -29.21 -33.72
C GLN A 48 10.23 -28.07 -32.77
N GLY A 49 11.14 -27.61 -31.92
CA GLY A 49 10.91 -26.52 -30.97
C GLY A 49 12.15 -26.18 -30.13
N ILE A 50 12.00 -25.19 -29.26
CA ILE A 50 13.05 -24.71 -28.37
C ILE A 50 12.53 -24.78 -26.93
N TYR A 51 13.19 -25.59 -26.10
CA TYR A 51 12.95 -25.60 -24.66
C TYR A 51 13.85 -24.54 -24.02
N TRP A 52 13.24 -23.52 -23.43
CA TRP A 52 13.96 -22.42 -22.83
C TRP A 52 13.78 -22.41 -21.31
N PHE A 53 14.88 -22.59 -20.59
CA PHE A 53 14.90 -22.43 -19.15
C PHE A 53 15.40 -21.03 -18.76
N MET A 54 14.68 -20.35 -17.88
CA MET A 54 15.04 -19.02 -17.36
C MET A 54 15.11 -18.96 -15.83
N HIS A 55 16.19 -18.36 -15.32
CA HIS A 55 16.40 -18.14 -13.89
C HIS A 55 15.74 -16.84 -13.39
N ALA A 56 15.86 -16.60 -12.06
CA ALA A 56 15.43 -15.39 -11.39
C ALA A 56 16.16 -14.13 -11.89
N ASN A 57 15.75 -12.95 -11.41
CA ASN A 57 16.30 -11.66 -11.85
C ASN A 57 17.83 -11.63 -11.69
N ASN A 58 18.54 -11.18 -12.71
CA ASN A 58 20.01 -11.20 -12.82
C ASN A 58 20.66 -12.61 -12.69
N GLY A 59 19.88 -13.68 -12.82
CA GLY A 59 20.40 -15.05 -12.83
C GLY A 59 20.94 -15.44 -14.20
N ASP A 60 22.04 -16.20 -14.22
CA ASP A 60 22.61 -16.75 -15.45
C ASP A 60 22.20 -18.22 -15.61
N SER A 61 21.23 -18.47 -16.49
CA SER A 61 20.73 -19.81 -16.81
C SER A 61 21.46 -20.48 -17.98
N ARG A 62 22.45 -19.83 -18.60
CA ARG A 62 23.15 -20.40 -19.77
C ARG A 62 23.83 -21.73 -19.48
N ASN A 63 24.18 -22.01 -18.23
CA ASN A 63 24.79 -23.30 -17.86
C ASN A 63 23.82 -24.49 -17.94
N ILE A 64 22.50 -24.26 -18.03
CA ILE A 64 21.49 -25.32 -18.17
C ILE A 64 21.74 -26.19 -19.39
N VAL A 65 22.34 -25.63 -20.45
CA VAL A 65 22.58 -26.35 -21.70
C VAL A 65 23.57 -27.51 -21.55
N SER A 66 24.30 -27.56 -20.42
CA SER A 66 25.24 -28.64 -20.09
C SER A 66 24.62 -29.70 -19.17
N ASP A 67 23.36 -29.55 -18.76
CA ASP A 67 22.67 -30.51 -17.91
C ASP A 67 22.20 -31.71 -18.72
N SER A 68 22.72 -32.90 -18.37
CA SER A 68 22.43 -34.14 -19.11
C SER A 68 20.96 -34.58 -19.04
N ALA A 69 20.23 -34.23 -17.99
CA ALA A 69 18.82 -34.58 -17.85
C ALA A 69 17.96 -33.71 -18.77
N TYR A 70 18.23 -32.40 -18.81
CA TYR A 70 17.54 -31.51 -19.76
C TYR A 70 17.91 -31.82 -21.21
N GLN A 71 19.18 -32.12 -21.51
CA GLN A 71 19.59 -32.59 -22.84
C GLN A 71 18.82 -33.85 -23.26
N ALA A 72 18.66 -34.82 -22.36
CA ALA A 72 17.91 -36.04 -22.65
C ALA A 72 16.42 -35.77 -22.86
N LEU A 73 15.81 -34.89 -22.06
CA LEU A 73 14.41 -34.48 -22.17
C LEU A 73 14.12 -33.85 -23.54
N VAL A 74 14.86 -32.80 -23.90
CA VAL A 74 14.61 -32.07 -25.15
C VAL A 74 14.94 -32.93 -26.37
N ASN A 75 15.94 -33.82 -26.26
CA ASN A 75 16.29 -34.72 -27.35
C ASN A 75 15.20 -35.78 -27.60
N GLY A 76 14.44 -36.15 -26.58
CA GLY A 76 13.27 -37.03 -26.73
C GLY A 76 12.18 -36.46 -27.63
N GLN A 77 12.12 -35.13 -27.74
CA GLN A 77 11.14 -34.38 -28.54
C GLN A 77 11.75 -33.67 -29.76
N ASN A 78 13.04 -33.90 -30.07
CA ASN A 78 13.80 -33.19 -31.11
C ASN A 78 13.85 -31.65 -30.91
N PHE A 79 14.03 -31.19 -29.67
CA PHE A 79 14.10 -29.76 -29.32
C PHE A 79 15.54 -29.31 -29.08
N ALA A 80 15.79 -28.02 -29.33
CA ALA A 80 16.98 -27.35 -28.83
C ALA A 80 16.80 -26.94 -27.36
N LEU A 81 17.90 -26.88 -26.60
CA LEU A 81 17.89 -26.42 -25.21
C LEU A 81 18.55 -25.05 -25.11
N MET A 82 17.84 -24.08 -24.54
CA MET A 82 18.34 -22.72 -24.39
C MET A 82 18.33 -22.25 -22.94
N GLY A 83 19.37 -21.49 -22.57
CA GLY A 83 19.42 -20.68 -21.35
C GLY A 83 19.84 -19.24 -21.68
N ALA A 84 19.55 -18.32 -20.77
CA ALA A 84 19.83 -16.90 -20.94
C ALA A 84 20.40 -16.22 -19.69
N HIS A 85 21.10 -15.11 -19.89
CA HIS A 85 21.52 -14.17 -18.86
C HIS A 85 21.20 -12.76 -19.34
N ILE A 86 20.19 -12.16 -18.71
CA ILE A 86 19.63 -10.89 -19.16
C ILE A 86 19.50 -9.97 -17.94
N PHE A 87 19.91 -8.71 -18.11
CA PHE A 87 19.93 -7.71 -17.04
C PHE A 87 19.02 -6.53 -17.36
N ASN A 88 18.28 -6.06 -16.34
CA ASN A 88 17.39 -4.90 -16.39
C ASN A 88 16.26 -5.02 -17.42
N MET A 89 15.62 -6.18 -17.51
CA MET A 89 14.51 -6.40 -18.45
C MET A 89 13.26 -5.60 -17.99
N HIS A 90 12.90 -4.53 -18.68
CA HIS A 90 11.58 -3.91 -18.49
C HIS A 90 10.56 -4.62 -19.38
N MET A 91 9.47 -5.08 -18.77
CA MET A 91 8.48 -5.98 -19.39
C MET A 91 7.69 -5.32 -20.52
N GLU A 92 7.76 -3.99 -20.64
CA GLU A 92 6.96 -3.21 -21.61
C GLU A 92 7.72 -2.85 -22.90
N THR A 93 9.03 -3.14 -23.03
CA THR A 93 9.80 -2.73 -24.21
C THR A 93 10.98 -3.64 -24.56
N GLY A 94 11.05 -4.09 -25.83
CA GLY A 94 12.30 -4.41 -26.56
C GLY A 94 13.03 -5.74 -26.30
N ILE A 95 12.75 -6.48 -25.22
CA ILE A 95 13.47 -7.76 -24.96
C ILE A 95 13.04 -8.90 -25.90
N GLY A 96 11.76 -8.94 -26.30
CA GLY A 96 11.25 -9.92 -27.26
C GLY A 96 12.01 -9.89 -28.59
N ASP A 97 12.26 -8.68 -29.11
CA ASP A 97 13.03 -8.48 -30.34
C ASP A 97 14.47 -8.99 -30.22
N ALA A 98 15.08 -8.90 -29.04
CA ALA A 98 16.41 -9.44 -28.78
C ALA A 98 16.42 -10.99 -28.83
N VAL A 99 15.37 -11.64 -28.31
CA VAL A 99 15.21 -13.09 -28.40
C VAL A 99 15.05 -13.52 -29.86
N ILE A 100 14.22 -12.83 -30.64
CA ILE A 100 14.03 -13.12 -32.07
C ILE A 100 15.33 -12.93 -32.84
N ALA A 101 16.07 -11.84 -32.60
CA ALA A 101 17.38 -11.60 -33.22
C ALA A 101 18.43 -12.66 -32.82
N ALA A 102 18.37 -13.16 -31.58
CA ALA A 102 19.20 -14.27 -31.15
C ALA A 102 18.86 -15.56 -31.89
N MET A 103 17.58 -15.83 -32.17
CA MET A 103 17.16 -17.02 -32.92
C MET A 103 17.69 -16.99 -34.35
N ASP A 104 17.62 -15.84 -35.03
CA ASP A 104 18.20 -15.67 -36.37
C ASP A 104 19.72 -15.90 -36.36
N SER A 105 20.39 -15.45 -35.30
CA SER A 105 21.82 -15.67 -35.12
C SER A 105 22.14 -17.15 -34.88
N PHE A 106 21.36 -17.85 -34.04
CA PHE A 106 21.51 -19.27 -33.81
C PHE A 106 21.23 -20.11 -35.05
N ALA A 107 20.23 -19.75 -35.85
CA ALA A 107 19.92 -20.43 -37.11
C ALA A 107 21.13 -20.44 -38.05
N ILE A 108 21.77 -19.28 -38.22
CA ILE A 108 22.97 -19.12 -39.05
C ILE A 108 24.17 -19.89 -38.45
N LEU A 109 24.37 -19.80 -37.13
CA LEU A 109 25.54 -20.39 -36.46
C LEU A 109 25.48 -21.92 -36.41
N SER A 110 24.31 -22.48 -36.17
CA SER A 110 24.07 -23.92 -36.05
C SER A 110 23.78 -24.61 -37.40
N GLN A 111 23.49 -23.84 -38.45
CA GLN A 111 23.02 -24.35 -39.76
C GLN A 111 21.64 -25.04 -39.68
N HIS A 112 20.84 -24.67 -38.69
CA HIS A 112 19.43 -25.03 -38.56
C HIS A 112 18.56 -23.80 -38.85
N ASP A 113 18.24 -23.59 -40.14
CA ASP A 113 17.43 -22.46 -40.60
C ASP A 113 16.06 -22.38 -39.89
N GLU A 114 15.55 -23.52 -39.41
CA GLU A 114 14.28 -23.64 -38.71
C GLU A 114 14.23 -22.91 -37.35
N ILE A 115 15.37 -22.71 -36.67
CA ILE A 115 15.44 -22.05 -35.36
C ILE A 115 14.80 -20.66 -35.38
N SER A 116 14.87 -19.95 -36.50
CA SER A 116 14.26 -18.63 -36.68
C SER A 116 12.75 -18.61 -36.48
N PHE A 117 12.03 -19.72 -36.67
CA PHE A 117 10.56 -19.75 -36.66
C PHE A 117 9.90 -20.93 -35.93
N ILE A 118 10.64 -21.95 -35.47
CA ILE A 118 10.08 -23.02 -34.62
C ILE A 118 9.57 -22.48 -33.27
N PRO A 119 8.58 -23.14 -32.64
CA PRO A 119 7.93 -22.65 -31.43
C PRO A 119 8.78 -22.83 -30.16
N PHE A 120 8.42 -22.09 -29.11
CA PHE A 120 9.05 -22.14 -27.80
C PHE A 120 8.21 -22.92 -26.78
N PHE A 121 8.90 -23.57 -25.85
CA PHE A 121 8.34 -23.97 -24.56
C PHE A 121 9.20 -23.35 -23.46
N ILE A 122 8.62 -22.52 -22.59
CA ILE A 122 9.38 -21.79 -21.57
C ILE A 122 9.17 -22.41 -20.19
N ASN A 123 10.25 -22.62 -19.46
CA ASN A 123 10.23 -22.97 -18.04
C ASN A 123 10.98 -21.91 -17.24
N GLY A 124 10.24 -21.06 -16.54
CA GLY A 124 10.75 -19.88 -15.87
C GLY A 124 10.65 -19.97 -14.35
N TYR A 125 11.74 -19.62 -13.65
CA TYR A 125 11.78 -19.56 -12.19
C TYR A 125 11.87 -18.12 -11.66
N SER A 126 11.06 -17.82 -10.65
CA SER A 126 10.91 -16.51 -10.03
C SER A 126 10.66 -15.45 -11.10
N TRP A 127 11.57 -14.50 -11.25
CA TRP A 127 11.51 -13.48 -12.29
C TRP A 127 11.52 -14.06 -13.72
N GLY A 128 12.17 -15.20 -13.95
CA GLY A 128 12.06 -15.93 -15.22
C GLY A 128 10.66 -16.49 -15.47
N GLY A 129 9.92 -16.81 -14.40
CA GLY A 129 8.51 -17.22 -14.47
C GLY A 129 7.61 -16.06 -14.90
N GLN A 130 7.89 -14.85 -14.38
CA GLN A 130 7.24 -13.61 -14.83
C GLN A 130 7.47 -13.40 -16.33
N PHE A 131 8.73 -13.42 -16.75
CA PHE A 131 9.08 -13.30 -18.17
C PHE A 131 8.36 -14.33 -19.05
N GLY A 132 8.32 -15.60 -18.62
CA GLY A 132 7.70 -16.68 -19.39
C GLY A 132 6.24 -16.40 -19.74
N TYR A 133 5.44 -15.91 -18.79
CA TYR A 133 4.05 -15.54 -19.02
C TYR A 133 3.91 -14.38 -20.02
N HIS A 134 4.63 -13.28 -19.80
CA HIS A 134 4.51 -12.09 -20.67
C HIS A 134 5.05 -12.32 -22.08
N PHE A 135 6.14 -13.06 -22.21
CA PHE A 135 6.64 -13.46 -23.52
C PHE A 135 5.61 -14.34 -24.26
N THR A 136 4.89 -15.18 -23.51
CA THR A 136 3.79 -15.96 -24.08
C THR A 136 2.65 -15.06 -24.55
N ARG A 137 2.29 -14.03 -23.79
CA ARG A 137 1.28 -13.03 -24.21
C ARG A 137 1.68 -12.22 -25.44
N TRP A 138 2.97 -11.99 -25.62
CA TRP A 138 3.47 -11.21 -26.74
C TRP A 138 3.35 -11.94 -28.09
N ILE A 139 3.63 -13.25 -28.13
CA ILE A 139 3.63 -14.07 -29.35
C ILE A 139 2.99 -15.45 -29.14
N PRO A 140 1.72 -15.53 -28.70
CA PRO A 140 1.07 -16.78 -28.30
C PRO A 140 1.03 -17.83 -29.42
N GLU A 141 1.01 -17.42 -30.69
CA GLU A 141 1.07 -18.30 -31.86
C GLU A 141 2.37 -19.09 -31.98
N ARG A 142 3.46 -18.65 -31.33
CA ARG A 142 4.78 -19.30 -31.34
C ARG A 142 5.05 -20.08 -30.04
N MET A 143 4.07 -20.24 -29.17
CA MET A 143 4.25 -20.87 -27.86
C MET A 143 3.57 -22.22 -27.80
N LEU A 144 4.31 -23.29 -27.49
CA LEU A 144 3.72 -24.60 -27.23
C LEU A 144 3.04 -24.65 -25.87
N GLY A 145 3.72 -24.11 -24.87
CA GLY A 145 3.27 -24.03 -23.49
C GLY A 145 4.31 -23.31 -22.63
N PHE A 146 3.94 -23.01 -21.39
CA PHE A 146 4.83 -22.33 -20.46
C PHE A 146 4.68 -22.86 -19.03
N ILE A 147 5.76 -22.77 -18.26
CA ILE A 147 5.79 -23.05 -16.83
C ILE A 147 6.27 -21.79 -16.12
N THR A 148 5.46 -21.29 -15.19
CA THR A 148 5.84 -20.22 -14.26
C THR A 148 6.07 -20.86 -12.90
N GLN A 149 7.24 -20.66 -12.32
CA GLN A 149 7.53 -21.13 -10.98
C GLN A 149 7.77 -19.96 -10.05
N LYS A 150 6.84 -19.70 -9.13
CA LYS A 150 6.97 -18.68 -8.08
C LYS A 150 7.28 -17.29 -8.63
N GLY A 151 6.68 -16.98 -9.78
CA GLY A 151 6.65 -15.64 -10.37
C GLY A 151 6.07 -14.62 -9.37
N GLY A 152 6.38 -13.35 -9.55
CA GLY A 152 6.05 -12.32 -8.57
C GLY A 152 5.26 -11.12 -9.08
N TYR A 153 5.30 -10.83 -10.37
CA TYR A 153 4.55 -9.75 -11.00
C TYR A 153 4.10 -10.25 -12.36
N HIS A 154 2.83 -10.01 -12.68
CA HIS A 154 2.29 -10.31 -13.99
C HIS A 154 1.23 -9.29 -14.37
N ASP A 155 1.09 -9.05 -15.66
CA ASP A 155 0.01 -8.21 -16.20
C ASP A 155 -1.30 -9.02 -16.23
N THR A 156 -2.27 -8.55 -15.44
CA THR A 156 -3.60 -9.13 -15.23
C THR A 156 -4.63 -8.67 -16.26
N THR A 157 -4.25 -7.81 -17.22
CA THR A 157 -5.10 -7.53 -18.39
C THR A 157 -5.36 -8.80 -19.20
N ASP A 158 -6.52 -8.84 -19.88
CA ASP A 158 -6.96 -9.98 -20.70
C ASP A 158 -5.80 -10.62 -21.49
N ALA A 159 -5.53 -11.90 -21.20
CA ALA A 159 -4.48 -12.65 -21.83
C ALA A 159 -4.74 -12.95 -23.32
N GLY A 160 -5.94 -12.66 -23.84
CA GLY A 160 -6.30 -12.78 -25.25
C GLY A 160 -6.06 -14.20 -25.77
N ALA A 161 -5.40 -14.35 -26.92
CA ALA A 161 -5.10 -15.66 -27.50
C ALA A 161 -4.18 -16.56 -26.65
N THR A 162 -3.61 -16.03 -25.56
CA THR A 162 -2.72 -16.78 -24.65
C THR A 162 -3.46 -17.77 -23.77
N ILE A 163 -4.77 -17.56 -23.55
CA ILE A 163 -5.62 -18.51 -22.80
C ILE A 163 -5.62 -19.90 -23.45
N GLU A 164 -5.44 -19.97 -24.78
CA GLU A 164 -5.34 -21.21 -25.56
C GLU A 164 -3.96 -21.89 -25.48
N VAL A 165 -2.97 -21.25 -24.86
CA VAL A 165 -1.63 -21.79 -24.66
C VAL A 165 -1.58 -22.51 -23.31
N PRO A 166 -1.31 -23.84 -23.27
CA PRO A 166 -1.22 -24.57 -22.02
C PRO A 166 -0.18 -24.00 -21.06
N GLY A 167 -0.60 -23.71 -19.82
CA GLY A 167 0.21 -23.06 -18.79
C GLY A 167 0.25 -23.85 -17.49
N LEU A 168 1.41 -23.95 -16.85
CA LEU A 168 1.57 -24.56 -15.53
C LEU A 168 2.20 -23.55 -14.56
N MET A 169 1.44 -23.15 -13.55
CA MET A 169 1.81 -22.10 -12.61
C MET A 169 2.03 -22.70 -11.23
N PHE A 170 3.22 -22.51 -10.66
CA PHE A 170 3.53 -22.94 -9.30
C PHE A 170 3.58 -21.77 -8.34
N VAL A 171 2.86 -21.91 -7.22
CA VAL A 171 2.98 -21.07 -6.02
C VAL A 171 3.54 -21.91 -4.87
N ALA A 172 4.02 -21.27 -3.81
CA ALA A 172 4.57 -21.95 -2.64
C ALA A 172 3.86 -21.41 -1.39
N GLU A 173 3.42 -22.30 -0.50
CA GLU A 173 2.62 -21.94 0.68
C GLU A 173 3.32 -20.91 1.59
N ASN A 174 4.64 -21.02 1.74
CA ASN A 174 5.46 -20.12 2.57
C ASN A 174 6.21 -19.06 1.73
N ASP A 175 5.80 -18.82 0.48
CA ASP A 175 6.33 -17.70 -0.30
C ASP A 175 5.69 -16.37 0.15
N LEU A 176 6.18 -15.24 -0.37
CA LEU A 176 5.61 -13.93 -0.04
C LEU A 176 4.17 -13.84 -0.56
N PRO A 177 3.20 -13.30 0.22
CA PRO A 177 1.79 -13.27 -0.14
C PRO A 177 1.52 -12.75 -1.56
N TYR A 178 2.15 -11.62 -1.93
CA TYR A 178 1.99 -11.03 -3.26
C TYR A 178 2.35 -11.99 -4.42
N ARG A 179 3.28 -12.95 -4.23
CA ARG A 179 3.64 -13.93 -5.27
C ARG A 179 2.57 -15.00 -5.41
N ILE A 180 2.03 -15.44 -4.28
CA ILE A 180 0.95 -16.41 -4.20
C ILE A 180 -0.30 -15.77 -4.82
N GLU A 181 -0.68 -14.58 -4.35
CA GLU A 181 -1.83 -13.82 -4.81
C GLU A 181 -1.74 -13.47 -6.29
N ASN A 182 -0.61 -12.97 -6.80
CA ASN A 182 -0.51 -12.62 -8.22
C ASN A 182 -0.65 -13.83 -9.15
N LEU A 183 0.06 -14.93 -8.88
CA LEU A 183 -0.04 -16.12 -9.75
C LEU A 183 -1.40 -16.82 -9.63
N THR A 184 -1.94 -16.87 -8.42
CA THR A 184 -3.28 -17.42 -8.18
C THR A 184 -4.34 -16.54 -8.84
N GLY A 185 -4.20 -15.21 -8.74
CA GLY A 185 -5.09 -14.23 -9.35
C GLY A 185 -5.15 -14.35 -10.87
N ILE A 186 -4.01 -14.35 -11.57
CA ILE A 186 -3.98 -14.57 -13.03
C ILE A 186 -4.70 -15.85 -13.43
N PHE A 187 -4.45 -16.93 -12.69
CA PHE A 187 -5.09 -18.20 -12.94
C PHE A 187 -6.60 -18.10 -12.76
N LEU A 188 -7.08 -17.54 -11.64
CA LEU A 188 -8.50 -17.39 -11.34
C LEU A 188 -9.21 -16.39 -12.25
N ASP A 189 -8.53 -15.35 -12.73
CA ASP A 189 -9.11 -14.34 -13.62
C ASP A 189 -9.29 -14.87 -15.05
N HIS A 190 -8.46 -15.82 -15.49
CA HIS A 190 -8.46 -16.31 -16.88
C HIS A 190 -9.04 -17.71 -17.04
N ARG A 191 -9.13 -18.52 -15.98
CA ARG A 191 -9.79 -19.82 -16.08
C ARG A 191 -11.27 -19.75 -16.47
N PRO A 192 -12.09 -18.75 -16.02
CA PRO A 192 -13.45 -18.53 -16.53
C PRO A 192 -13.48 -18.18 -18.02
N LEU A 193 -12.40 -17.59 -18.55
CA LEU A 193 -12.26 -17.29 -19.98
C LEU A 193 -11.87 -18.52 -20.82
N GLY A 194 -11.80 -19.70 -20.20
CA GLY A 194 -11.45 -20.95 -20.87
C GLY A 194 -9.93 -21.23 -20.93
N ALA A 195 -9.13 -20.54 -20.11
CA ALA A 195 -7.68 -20.72 -20.12
C ALA A 195 -7.26 -22.17 -19.83
N LYS A 196 -6.33 -22.70 -20.63
CA LYS A 196 -5.82 -24.08 -20.52
C LYS A 196 -4.72 -24.19 -19.46
N TRP A 197 -4.97 -23.67 -18.27
CA TRP A 197 -3.94 -23.45 -17.24
C TRP A 197 -4.12 -24.34 -16.00
N ILE A 198 -3.00 -24.61 -15.34
CA ILE A 198 -2.87 -25.39 -14.11
C ILE A 198 -2.26 -24.49 -13.04
N LEU A 199 -2.85 -24.46 -11.85
CA LEU A 199 -2.26 -23.84 -10.66
C LEU A 199 -1.88 -24.95 -9.67
N ALA A 200 -0.64 -24.98 -9.22
CA ALA A 200 -0.10 -25.98 -8.30
C ALA A 200 0.58 -25.31 -7.11
N MET A 201 0.09 -25.55 -5.90
CA MET A 201 0.71 -25.05 -4.67
C MET A 201 1.68 -26.07 -4.06
N GLU A 202 2.92 -25.67 -3.87
CA GLU A 202 3.93 -26.46 -3.16
C GLU A 202 3.80 -26.24 -1.65
N GLN A 203 3.35 -27.26 -0.94
CA GLN A 203 3.08 -27.23 0.51
C GLN A 203 4.38 -27.11 1.32
N GLY A 204 4.37 -26.29 2.38
CA GLY A 204 5.47 -26.16 3.33
C GLY A 204 6.76 -25.52 2.79
N VAL A 205 6.80 -25.11 1.51
CA VAL A 205 8.00 -24.60 0.84
C VAL A 205 7.90 -23.09 0.61
N GLY A 206 9.04 -22.37 0.72
CA GLY A 206 9.15 -20.95 0.40
C GLY A 206 9.65 -20.69 -1.04
N HIS A 207 10.41 -19.62 -1.24
CA HIS A 207 10.88 -19.18 -2.56
C HIS A 207 12.06 -20.01 -3.13
N THR A 208 11.80 -21.25 -3.56
CA THR A 208 12.80 -22.18 -4.15
C THR A 208 12.35 -22.78 -5.48
N LEU A 209 13.28 -23.20 -6.34
CA LEU A 209 12.96 -23.88 -7.60
C LEU A 209 12.23 -25.22 -7.35
N VAL A 210 11.21 -25.53 -8.14
CA VAL A 210 10.49 -26.81 -8.07
C VAL A 210 11.38 -27.93 -8.62
N THR A 211 11.45 -29.05 -7.91
CA THR A 211 12.32 -30.19 -8.26
C THR A 211 11.56 -31.48 -8.59
N ASP A 212 10.24 -31.42 -8.73
CA ASP A 212 9.41 -32.53 -9.22
C ASP A 212 9.53 -32.68 -10.75
N TYR A 213 10.65 -33.28 -11.17
CA TYR A 213 10.91 -33.52 -12.59
C TYR A 213 9.88 -34.43 -13.27
N PRO A 214 9.33 -35.49 -12.65
CA PRO A 214 8.23 -36.24 -13.24
C PRO A 214 7.03 -35.37 -13.64
N PHE A 215 6.57 -34.49 -12.76
CA PHE A 215 5.44 -33.60 -13.06
C PHE A 215 5.79 -32.59 -14.17
N LEU A 216 6.92 -31.90 -14.04
CA LEU A 216 7.39 -30.92 -15.03
C LEU A 216 7.59 -31.53 -16.42
N ASN A 217 8.20 -32.73 -16.47
CA ASN A 217 8.47 -33.43 -17.72
C ASN A 217 7.19 -34.03 -18.33
N SER A 218 6.26 -34.52 -17.50
CA SER A 218 4.97 -35.02 -18.00
C SER A 218 4.20 -33.91 -18.69
N PHE A 219 4.10 -32.74 -18.06
CA PHE A 219 3.43 -31.59 -18.64
C PHE A 219 4.06 -31.16 -19.97
N PHE A 220 5.39 -31.00 -20.02
CA PHE A 220 6.10 -30.66 -21.26
C PHE A 220 5.83 -31.66 -22.39
N ASN A 221 5.98 -32.96 -22.13
CA ASN A 221 5.81 -33.99 -23.16
C ASN A 221 4.38 -34.04 -23.67
N THR A 222 3.37 -34.03 -22.79
CA THR A 222 1.96 -34.06 -23.19
C THR A 222 1.59 -32.83 -24.02
N VAL A 223 2.03 -31.64 -23.61
CA VAL A 223 1.75 -30.40 -24.36
C VAL A 223 2.44 -30.42 -25.73
N ALA A 224 3.69 -30.87 -25.82
CA ALA A 224 4.39 -31.00 -27.10
C ALA A 224 3.68 -31.98 -28.04
N ASP A 225 3.27 -33.14 -27.56
CA ASP A 225 2.59 -34.18 -28.35
C ASP A 225 1.21 -33.73 -28.87
N LEU A 226 0.46 -32.94 -28.09
CA LEU A 226 -0.88 -32.48 -28.48
C LEU A 226 -0.85 -31.25 -29.39
N ARG A 227 0.06 -30.30 -29.13
CA ARG A 227 0.10 -29.01 -29.84
C ARG A 227 0.88 -29.07 -31.16
N LEU A 228 1.84 -29.99 -31.30
CA LEU A 228 2.54 -30.19 -32.57
C LEU A 228 1.67 -30.99 -33.55
N PRO A 229 1.65 -30.64 -34.84
CA PRO A 229 0.92 -31.42 -35.84
C PRO A 229 1.61 -32.76 -36.14
N ASP A 230 0.84 -33.80 -36.47
CA ASP A 230 1.33 -35.16 -36.81
C ASP A 230 2.42 -35.19 -37.90
N ALA A 231 2.44 -34.18 -38.77
CA ALA A 231 3.47 -33.97 -39.79
C ALA A 231 3.99 -32.53 -39.72
N VAL A 232 5.13 -32.35 -39.06
CA VAL A 232 5.80 -31.05 -38.93
C VAL A 232 6.63 -30.75 -40.18
N ASP A 233 6.26 -29.72 -40.94
CA ASP A 233 7.15 -29.14 -41.96
C ASP A 233 8.06 -28.10 -41.31
N VAL A 234 9.28 -28.53 -40.96
CA VAL A 234 10.28 -27.68 -40.28
C VAL A 234 10.89 -26.61 -41.18
N PHE A 235 10.52 -26.51 -42.48
CA PHE A 235 11.04 -25.48 -43.39
C PHE A 235 10.10 -24.28 -43.54
N GLN A 236 9.00 -24.25 -42.77
CA GLN A 236 7.99 -23.18 -42.74
C GLN A 236 7.58 -22.93 -41.28
N PRO A 237 7.03 -21.75 -40.93
CA PRO A 237 6.41 -21.52 -39.62
C PRO A 237 5.38 -22.61 -39.28
N ILE A 238 5.52 -23.22 -38.10
CA ILE A 238 4.66 -24.33 -37.66
C ILE A 238 3.35 -23.75 -37.13
N THR A 239 2.22 -24.21 -37.69
CA THR A 239 0.88 -23.91 -37.14
C THR A 239 0.57 -24.94 -36.05
N LEU A 240 0.36 -24.46 -34.82
CA LEU A 240 0.07 -25.30 -33.67
C LEU A 240 -1.41 -25.72 -33.63
N ASN A 241 -1.67 -26.93 -33.16
CA ASN A 241 -3.03 -27.43 -32.96
C ASN A 241 -3.71 -26.67 -31.80
N THR A 242 -4.99 -26.30 -31.98
CA THR A 242 -5.85 -25.86 -30.87
C THR A 242 -6.35 -27.09 -30.09
N LEU A 243 -6.43 -26.97 -28.78
CA LEU A 243 -6.88 -28.05 -27.90
C LEU A 243 -8.35 -27.84 -27.53
N PRO A 244 -9.28 -28.74 -27.88
CA PRO A 244 -10.66 -28.62 -27.45
C PRO A 244 -10.77 -28.86 -25.94
N ASP A 245 -11.67 -28.14 -25.28
CA ASP A 245 -11.90 -28.22 -23.85
C ASP A 245 -12.22 -29.65 -23.37
N THR A 246 -12.99 -30.37 -24.20
CA THR A 246 -13.51 -31.72 -23.93
C THR A 246 -12.46 -32.82 -23.84
N ILE A 247 -11.21 -32.58 -24.29
CA ILE A 247 -10.11 -33.53 -24.04
C ILE A 247 -9.50 -33.38 -22.64
N GLY A 248 -9.87 -32.30 -21.95
CA GLY A 248 -9.29 -31.92 -20.67
C GLY A 248 -9.76 -32.76 -19.50
N TRP A 249 -8.92 -32.75 -18.47
CA TRP A 249 -9.28 -33.14 -17.11
C TRP A 249 -9.28 -31.90 -16.23
N LEU A 250 -10.07 -31.91 -15.18
CA LEU A 250 -10.23 -30.80 -14.26
C LEU A 250 -9.82 -31.22 -12.86
N GLY A 251 -9.29 -30.28 -12.07
CA GLY A 251 -8.82 -30.56 -10.71
C GLY A 251 -9.15 -29.45 -9.72
N ASN A 252 -9.74 -29.82 -8.59
CA ASN A 252 -10.25 -28.89 -7.60
C ASN A 252 -9.14 -28.45 -6.64
N GLN A 253 -8.88 -27.15 -6.52
CA GLN A 253 -7.79 -26.64 -5.68
C GLN A 253 -7.95 -26.94 -4.19
N ASP A 254 -9.20 -27.10 -3.72
CA ASP A 254 -9.52 -27.30 -2.30
C ASP A 254 -9.60 -28.77 -1.91
N THR A 255 -10.23 -29.59 -2.76
CA THR A 255 -10.46 -31.02 -2.47
C THR A 255 -9.41 -31.94 -3.10
N TRP A 256 -8.62 -31.41 -4.03
CA TRP A 256 -7.63 -32.12 -4.84
C TRP A 256 -8.21 -33.27 -5.67
N THR A 257 -9.53 -33.35 -5.82
CA THR A 257 -10.19 -34.32 -6.69
C THR A 257 -9.96 -33.96 -8.15
N ILE A 258 -9.81 -34.98 -9.00
CA ILE A 258 -9.69 -34.79 -10.45
C ILE A 258 -10.77 -35.58 -11.18
N GLY A 259 -11.31 -35.01 -12.27
CA GLY A 259 -12.32 -35.63 -13.11
C GLY A 259 -12.12 -35.29 -14.58
N SER A 260 -12.67 -36.10 -15.49
CA SER A 260 -12.70 -35.73 -16.91
C SER A 260 -13.66 -34.58 -17.13
N TRP A 261 -13.45 -33.79 -18.19
CA TRP A 261 -14.35 -32.70 -18.59
C TRP A 261 -15.84 -33.05 -18.45
N ASP A 262 -16.28 -34.20 -18.96
CA ASP A 262 -17.70 -34.59 -18.95
C ASP A 262 -18.23 -35.06 -17.58
N CYS A 263 -17.36 -35.32 -16.60
CA CYS A 263 -17.71 -35.97 -15.33
C CYS A 263 -17.19 -35.23 -14.11
N TYR A 264 -16.70 -34.01 -14.29
CA TYR A 264 -16.16 -33.21 -13.22
C TYR A 264 -17.29 -32.44 -12.53
N ASP A 265 -17.43 -32.67 -11.23
CA ASP A 265 -18.48 -32.14 -10.36
C ASP A 265 -18.02 -30.89 -9.57
N GLY A 266 -16.79 -30.43 -9.79
CA GLY A 266 -16.27 -29.18 -9.25
C GLY A 266 -16.47 -27.98 -10.18
N ASN A 267 -16.19 -26.79 -9.68
CA ASN A 267 -16.31 -25.55 -10.46
C ASN A 267 -15.26 -25.48 -11.59
N PHE A 268 -15.70 -25.42 -12.84
CA PHE A 268 -14.82 -25.40 -14.02
C PHE A 268 -13.89 -24.19 -14.05
N ASP A 269 -14.37 -23.03 -13.59
CA ASP A 269 -13.74 -21.72 -13.73
C ASP A 269 -12.65 -21.47 -12.68
N SER A 270 -12.63 -22.24 -11.59
CA SER A 270 -11.57 -22.18 -10.57
C SER A 270 -10.68 -23.42 -10.53
N SER A 271 -11.02 -24.45 -11.30
CA SER A 271 -10.28 -25.72 -11.30
C SER A 271 -9.05 -25.64 -12.18
N SER A 272 -8.02 -26.46 -11.95
CA SER A 272 -6.94 -26.60 -12.94
C SER A 272 -7.45 -27.36 -14.16
N TRP A 273 -7.04 -26.96 -15.37
CA TRP A 273 -7.29 -27.71 -16.61
C TRP A 273 -6.03 -28.49 -16.98
N PHE A 274 -6.12 -29.82 -17.04
CA PHE A 274 -5.03 -30.70 -17.42
C PHE A 274 -5.23 -31.24 -18.84
N PRO A 275 -4.18 -31.28 -19.67
CA PRO A 275 -4.26 -31.85 -21.02
C PRO A 275 -4.41 -33.38 -21.05
N SER A 276 -4.28 -34.05 -19.89
CA SER A 276 -4.49 -35.49 -19.76
C SER A 276 -4.70 -35.87 -18.29
N ARG A 277 -5.26 -37.06 -18.08
CA ARG A 277 -5.39 -37.68 -16.75
C ARG A 277 -4.05 -37.80 -16.03
N ASP A 278 -3.01 -38.26 -16.72
CA ASP A 278 -1.68 -38.48 -16.11
C ASP A 278 -1.11 -37.18 -15.53
N VAL A 279 -1.26 -36.06 -16.25
CA VAL A 279 -0.85 -34.73 -15.75
C VAL A 279 -1.67 -34.32 -14.52
N GLY A 280 -2.98 -34.61 -14.51
CA GLY A 280 -3.85 -34.40 -13.35
C GLY A 280 -3.44 -35.23 -12.14
N GLU A 281 -3.04 -36.50 -12.33
CA GLU A 281 -2.57 -37.37 -11.25
C GLU A 281 -1.21 -36.91 -10.69
N TYR A 282 -0.30 -36.41 -11.53
CA TYR A 282 0.94 -35.78 -11.05
C TYR A 282 0.68 -34.49 -10.28
N TRP A 283 -0.25 -33.65 -10.77
CA TRP A 283 -0.68 -32.46 -10.06
C TRP A 283 -1.29 -32.81 -8.70
N GLN A 284 -2.22 -33.77 -8.65
CA GLN A 284 -2.87 -34.24 -7.43
C GLN A 284 -1.84 -34.74 -6.42
N ASN A 285 -0.85 -35.53 -6.86
CA ASN A 285 0.25 -35.97 -6.00
C ASN A 285 1.08 -34.80 -5.47
N PHE A 286 1.36 -33.81 -6.31
CA PHE A 286 2.18 -32.66 -5.97
C PHE A 286 1.49 -31.78 -4.91
N VAL A 287 0.22 -31.43 -5.12
CA VAL A 287 -0.51 -30.52 -4.22
C VAL A 287 -0.99 -31.20 -2.93
N SER A 288 -1.22 -32.52 -2.96
CA SER A 288 -1.71 -33.30 -1.81
C SER A 288 -0.63 -34.03 -1.01
N GLU A 289 0.64 -33.89 -1.37
CA GLU A 289 1.77 -34.65 -0.81
C GLU A 289 1.62 -36.20 -0.90
N ASN A 290 0.93 -36.71 -1.94
CA ASN A 290 0.61 -38.14 -2.22
C ASN A 290 -0.52 -38.77 -1.39
N TRP A 291 -1.54 -38.01 -0.95
CA TRP A 291 -2.57 -38.50 -0.02
C TRP A 291 -3.95 -38.80 -0.63
N VAL A 292 -4.23 -38.37 -1.86
CA VAL A 292 -5.58 -38.44 -2.44
C VAL A 292 -5.57 -39.09 -3.81
N TYR A 293 -6.50 -40.02 -4.03
CA TYR A 293 -6.82 -40.65 -5.32
C TYR A 293 -8.29 -41.06 -5.33
N ASP A 294 -9.18 -40.06 -5.26
CA ASP A 294 -10.59 -40.20 -5.61
C ASP A 294 -10.84 -39.47 -6.92
N THR A 295 -11.60 -40.08 -7.82
CA THR A 295 -11.94 -39.55 -9.16
C THR A 295 -13.46 -39.59 -9.29
N SER A 296 -14.10 -38.44 -9.53
CA SER A 296 -15.56 -38.33 -9.56
C SER A 296 -16.19 -39.37 -10.50
N ALA A 297 -17.25 -40.04 -10.05
CA ALA A 297 -18.09 -40.89 -10.88
C ALA A 297 -19.18 -40.02 -11.55
N CYS A 298 -19.44 -40.23 -12.84
CA CYS A 298 -20.36 -39.42 -13.63
C CYS A 298 -21.82 -39.73 -13.26
N ASP A 299 -22.59 -38.74 -12.77
CA ASP A 299 -24.06 -38.79 -12.74
C ASP A 299 -24.63 -37.57 -13.50
N PRO A 300 -25.72 -37.71 -14.30
CA PRO A 300 -26.29 -36.61 -15.10
C PRO A 300 -27.07 -35.57 -14.28
N VAL A 301 -27.01 -34.29 -14.70
CA VAL A 301 -27.77 -33.14 -14.14
C VAL A 301 -29.01 -32.81 -15.00
N PHE A 302 -30.17 -32.57 -14.38
CA PHE A 302 -31.44 -32.20 -15.04
C PHE A 302 -31.82 -30.74 -14.79
N ASP A 303 -32.25 -30.02 -15.83
CA ASP A 303 -32.83 -28.67 -15.72
C ASP A 303 -34.37 -28.69 -15.52
N SER A 304 -34.97 -27.52 -15.27
CA SER A 304 -36.42 -27.38 -15.02
C SER A 304 -37.34 -27.68 -16.22
N SER A 305 -36.78 -27.89 -17.41
CA SER A 305 -37.53 -28.35 -18.59
C SER A 305 -37.83 -29.85 -18.56
N TYR A 306 -37.15 -30.61 -17.69
CA TYR A 306 -37.39 -32.03 -17.50
C TYR A 306 -38.61 -32.30 -16.62
N VAL A 307 -39.49 -33.16 -17.11
CA VAL A 307 -40.65 -33.66 -16.38
C VAL A 307 -40.40 -35.12 -16.00
N PHE A 308 -40.67 -35.44 -14.74
CA PHE A 308 -40.42 -36.76 -14.17
C PHE A 308 -41.72 -37.58 -14.10
N PHE A 309 -41.63 -38.83 -14.52
CA PHE A 309 -42.74 -39.78 -14.51
C PHE A 309 -42.35 -41.06 -13.78
N THR A 310 -43.22 -41.52 -12.88
CA THR A 310 -43.10 -42.88 -12.33
C THR A 310 -43.66 -43.89 -13.32
N VAL A 311 -42.96 -44.99 -13.54
CA VAL A 311 -43.36 -46.13 -14.37
C VAL A 311 -43.71 -47.32 -13.48
N GLY A 312 -44.91 -47.88 -13.69
CA GLY A 312 -45.36 -49.11 -13.04
C GLY A 312 -45.36 -50.30 -14.00
N ILE A 313 -45.53 -51.51 -13.47
CA ILE A 313 -45.66 -52.75 -14.25
C ILE A 313 -46.99 -53.42 -13.92
N HIS A 314 -47.81 -53.71 -14.95
CA HIS A 314 -49.11 -54.35 -14.76
C HIS A 314 -48.97 -55.72 -14.11
N GLY A 315 -49.55 -55.89 -12.92
CA GLY A 315 -49.54 -57.15 -12.18
C GLY A 315 -48.37 -57.34 -11.22
N SER A 316 -47.50 -56.33 -11.07
CA SER A 316 -46.43 -56.27 -10.07
C SER A 316 -46.79 -55.36 -8.88
N GLU A 317 -46.04 -55.46 -7.78
CA GLU A 317 -46.19 -54.56 -6.62
C GLU A 317 -45.42 -53.24 -6.85
N ASP A 318 -45.71 -52.21 -6.04
CA ASP A 318 -45.10 -50.87 -6.19
C ASP A 318 -43.58 -50.86 -6.01
N GLU A 319 -43.00 -51.93 -5.44
CA GLU A 319 -41.56 -52.09 -5.25
C GLU A 319 -40.81 -52.27 -6.58
N SER A 320 -41.50 -52.65 -7.66
CA SER A 320 -40.92 -52.78 -9.01
C SER A 320 -41.10 -51.52 -9.87
N ASN A 321 -41.51 -50.38 -9.28
CA ASN A 321 -41.63 -49.13 -10.04
C ASN A 321 -40.24 -48.52 -10.25
N TYR A 322 -40.06 -47.84 -11.37
CA TYR A 322 -38.86 -47.06 -11.68
C TYR A 322 -39.28 -45.71 -12.27
N VAL A 323 -38.41 -44.72 -12.22
CA VAL A 323 -38.66 -43.35 -12.69
C VAL A 323 -37.96 -43.14 -14.02
N ILE A 324 -38.58 -42.36 -14.89
CA ILE A 324 -38.00 -41.87 -16.15
C ILE A 324 -38.19 -40.36 -16.24
N THR A 325 -37.33 -39.71 -17.02
CA THR A 325 -37.38 -38.27 -17.23
C THR A 325 -37.20 -37.90 -18.70
N THR A 326 -37.79 -36.77 -19.10
CA THR A 326 -37.73 -36.23 -20.46
C THR A 326 -38.01 -34.73 -20.43
N ASN A 327 -37.28 -33.96 -21.25
CA ASN A 327 -37.64 -32.58 -21.62
C ASN A 327 -38.18 -32.49 -23.05
N ASN A 328 -38.32 -33.63 -23.74
CA ASN A 328 -38.99 -33.71 -25.02
C ASN A 328 -40.50 -33.53 -24.86
N ASN A 329 -40.99 -32.36 -25.29
CA ASN A 329 -42.41 -32.00 -25.27
C ASN A 329 -43.34 -33.05 -25.91
N ASP A 330 -42.92 -33.78 -26.94
CA ASP A 330 -43.75 -34.82 -27.57
C ASP A 330 -43.90 -36.06 -26.67
N LEU A 331 -42.86 -36.42 -25.92
CA LEU A 331 -42.91 -37.52 -24.95
C LEU A 331 -43.67 -37.11 -23.69
N ILE A 332 -43.50 -35.86 -23.22
CA ILE A 332 -44.27 -35.29 -22.10
C ILE A 332 -45.77 -35.36 -22.41
N ASN A 333 -46.17 -34.87 -23.58
CA ASN A 333 -47.57 -34.90 -24.02
C ASN A 333 -48.11 -36.35 -24.10
N GLN A 334 -47.34 -37.30 -24.63
CA GLN A 334 -47.76 -38.71 -24.68
C GLN A 334 -47.91 -39.33 -23.28
N CYS A 335 -47.02 -38.99 -22.34
CA CYS A 335 -47.12 -39.48 -20.96
C CYS A 335 -48.36 -38.90 -20.26
N GLN A 336 -48.61 -37.61 -20.44
CA GLN A 336 -49.81 -36.95 -19.90
C GLN A 336 -51.10 -37.52 -20.53
N GLU A 337 -51.11 -37.81 -21.83
CA GLU A 337 -52.23 -38.53 -22.49
C GLU A 337 -52.45 -39.94 -21.89
N GLN A 338 -51.39 -40.66 -21.53
CA GLN A 338 -51.54 -41.94 -20.81
C GLN A 338 -52.13 -41.74 -19.41
N LEU A 339 -51.76 -40.66 -18.70
CA LEU A 339 -52.30 -40.35 -17.38
C LEU A 339 -53.81 -40.02 -17.40
N GLU A 340 -54.35 -39.55 -18.53
CA GLU A 340 -55.79 -39.34 -18.73
C GLU A 340 -56.60 -40.65 -18.87
N LEU A 341 -55.95 -41.76 -19.21
CA LEU A 341 -56.59 -43.08 -19.32
C LEU A 341 -56.68 -43.78 -17.96
N PRO A 342 -57.71 -44.62 -17.72
CA PRO A 342 -57.72 -45.57 -16.62
C PRO A 342 -56.46 -46.45 -16.66
N GLU A 343 -55.90 -46.78 -15.50
CA GLU A 343 -54.64 -47.55 -15.38
C GLU A 343 -54.67 -48.82 -16.23
N ASP A 344 -55.76 -49.59 -16.19
CA ASP A 344 -55.95 -50.85 -16.92
C ASP A 344 -56.09 -50.69 -18.45
N GLU A 345 -56.10 -49.45 -18.95
CA GLU A 345 -56.13 -49.11 -20.38
C GLU A 345 -54.80 -48.52 -20.89
N ARG A 346 -53.77 -48.37 -20.04
CA ARG A 346 -52.44 -47.85 -20.41
C ARG A 346 -51.53 -48.96 -20.95
N PHE A 347 -51.47 -49.11 -22.27
CA PHE A 347 -50.76 -50.20 -22.97
C PHE A 347 -49.51 -49.76 -23.75
N LEU A 348 -49.03 -48.53 -23.55
CA LEU A 348 -47.75 -48.10 -24.14
C LEU A 348 -46.61 -48.40 -23.16
N HIS A 349 -45.64 -49.19 -23.63
CA HIS A 349 -44.52 -49.70 -22.84
C HIS A 349 -43.26 -48.86 -23.04
N ILE A 350 -42.42 -48.78 -22.00
CA ILE A 350 -41.20 -47.99 -21.98
C ILE A 350 -40.06 -48.86 -22.50
N ASN A 351 -39.45 -48.42 -23.59
CA ASN A 351 -38.24 -49.03 -24.15
C ASN A 351 -37.13 -47.98 -24.19
N GLY A 352 -36.02 -48.19 -23.49
CA GLY A 352 -34.94 -47.20 -23.38
C GLY A 352 -33.57 -47.78 -23.06
N PHE A 353 -32.52 -47.04 -23.41
CA PHE A 353 -31.13 -47.43 -23.12
C PHE A 353 -30.81 -47.28 -21.63
N LEU A 354 -29.97 -48.18 -21.12
CA LEU A 354 -29.57 -48.22 -19.70
C LEU A 354 -28.18 -47.61 -19.52
N ASP A 355 -27.98 -46.94 -18.39
CA ASP A 355 -26.66 -46.55 -17.89
C ASP A 355 -26.53 -46.83 -16.38
N TYR A 356 -25.30 -46.81 -15.88
CA TYR A 356 -25.02 -46.98 -14.45
C TYR A 356 -25.49 -45.78 -13.64
N GLY A 357 -25.72 -46.01 -12.34
CA GLY A 357 -26.17 -44.97 -11.42
C GLY A 357 -27.68 -44.72 -11.52
N ASP A 358 -28.28 -44.26 -10.43
CA ASP A 358 -29.71 -43.93 -10.40
C ASP A 358 -30.05 -42.57 -11.06
N SER A 359 -29.01 -41.85 -11.53
CA SER A 359 -29.09 -40.52 -12.13
C SER A 359 -29.77 -39.47 -11.25
N GLY A 360 -29.83 -39.68 -9.94
CA GLY A 360 -30.46 -38.78 -8.98
C GLY A 360 -31.99 -38.88 -8.91
N PHE A 361 -32.64 -39.69 -9.76
CA PHE A 361 -34.11 -39.77 -9.81
C PHE A 361 -34.68 -41.19 -9.75
N ASN A 362 -33.90 -42.23 -10.03
CA ASN A 362 -34.42 -43.59 -10.21
C ASN A 362 -34.25 -44.51 -8.97
N GLN A 363 -34.27 -43.95 -7.77
CA GLN A 363 -34.16 -44.72 -6.53
C GLN A 363 -35.36 -45.69 -6.37
N PRO A 364 -35.13 -46.95 -5.94
CA PRO A 364 -33.90 -47.50 -5.35
C PRO A 364 -32.92 -48.18 -6.33
N TRP A 365 -33.10 -48.02 -7.64
CA TRP A 365 -32.35 -48.77 -8.65
C TRP A 365 -30.98 -48.16 -8.90
N SER A 366 -29.91 -48.95 -8.89
CA SER A 366 -28.52 -48.51 -9.15
C SER A 366 -28.23 -48.32 -10.66
N TRP A 367 -29.28 -48.09 -11.45
CA TRP A 367 -29.29 -47.89 -12.88
C TRP A 367 -30.42 -46.93 -13.24
N HIS A 368 -30.36 -46.31 -14.40
CA HIS A 368 -31.43 -45.49 -14.93
C HIS A 368 -31.61 -45.72 -16.43
N ILE A 369 -32.78 -45.35 -16.94
CA ILE A 369 -32.96 -45.20 -18.38
C ILE A 369 -32.42 -43.83 -18.76
N ILE A 370 -31.53 -43.80 -19.75
CA ILE A 370 -30.87 -42.57 -20.21
C ILE A 370 -31.94 -41.55 -20.63
N PRO A 371 -31.90 -40.31 -20.09
CA PRO A 371 -32.85 -39.25 -20.39
C PRO A 371 -32.98 -39.01 -21.90
N ASN A 372 -34.22 -38.84 -22.37
CA ASN A 372 -34.56 -38.66 -23.80
C ASN A 372 -34.18 -39.82 -24.76
N GLU A 373 -33.47 -40.86 -24.29
CA GLU A 373 -33.05 -42.03 -25.07
C GLU A 373 -33.99 -43.23 -24.84
N TRP A 374 -35.30 -42.94 -24.80
CA TRP A 374 -36.37 -43.92 -24.62
C TRP A 374 -37.63 -43.52 -25.38
N VAL A 375 -38.51 -44.50 -25.61
CA VAL A 375 -39.77 -44.33 -26.34
C VAL A 375 -40.93 -45.07 -25.67
N LEU A 376 -42.15 -44.58 -25.90
CA LEU A 376 -43.40 -45.31 -25.64
C LEU A 376 -43.75 -46.17 -26.87
N ALA A 377 -43.84 -47.49 -26.69
CA ALA A 377 -44.05 -48.46 -27.75
C ALA A 377 -45.29 -49.34 -27.53
N GLU A 378 -46.02 -49.66 -28.59
CA GLU A 378 -47.15 -50.61 -28.56
C GLU A 378 -46.72 -52.07 -28.35
N MET A 379 -45.43 -52.37 -28.52
CA MET A 379 -44.89 -53.71 -28.32
C MET A 379 -43.42 -53.70 -27.90
N SER A 380 -43.06 -54.61 -26.99
CA SER A 380 -41.67 -54.89 -26.58
C SER A 380 -41.36 -56.36 -26.86
N ILE A 381 -40.27 -56.65 -27.59
CA ILE A 381 -39.89 -58.02 -27.98
C ILE A 381 -38.37 -58.14 -27.91
N GLY A 382 -37.83 -59.10 -27.14
CA GLY A 382 -36.41 -59.46 -27.22
C GLY A 382 -35.77 -59.90 -25.92
N VAL A 383 -34.43 -59.80 -25.88
CA VAL A 383 -33.56 -60.13 -24.73
C VAL A 383 -33.58 -59.02 -23.66
N CYS A 384 -34.09 -57.83 -24.00
CA CYS A 384 -34.22 -56.67 -23.11
C CYS A 384 -35.51 -56.65 -22.26
N ASN A 385 -36.35 -57.68 -22.36
CA ASN A 385 -37.56 -57.79 -21.54
C ASN A 385 -37.23 -58.45 -20.20
N GLY A 386 -37.06 -57.64 -19.16
CA GLY A 386 -36.80 -58.08 -17.78
C GLY A 386 -37.42 -57.11 -16.78
N ASP A 387 -37.59 -57.57 -15.55
CA ASP A 387 -38.11 -56.74 -14.46
C ASP A 387 -36.97 -55.88 -13.87
N PRO A 388 -37.26 -54.71 -13.28
CA PRO A 388 -36.27 -53.85 -12.61
C PRO A 388 -35.34 -54.59 -11.65
N GLU A 389 -35.83 -55.59 -10.91
CA GLU A 389 -35.00 -56.43 -10.04
C GLU A 389 -33.99 -57.28 -10.82
N ASP A 390 -34.32 -57.74 -12.03
CA ASP A 390 -33.40 -58.51 -12.86
C ASP A 390 -32.23 -57.66 -13.34
N VAL A 391 -32.48 -56.37 -13.62
CA VAL A 391 -31.45 -55.38 -13.98
C VAL A 391 -30.54 -55.11 -12.80
N GLU A 392 -31.12 -54.87 -11.63
CA GLU A 392 -30.38 -54.59 -10.39
C GLU A 392 -29.47 -55.76 -9.96
N ASN A 393 -29.93 -57.01 -10.16
CA ASN A 393 -29.17 -58.19 -9.74
C ASN A 393 -27.95 -58.49 -10.63
N ASP A 394 -27.84 -57.93 -11.84
CA ASP A 394 -26.74 -58.18 -12.79
C ASP A 394 -26.45 -56.95 -13.69
N LEU A 395 -26.14 -55.81 -13.05
CA LEU A 395 -25.92 -54.50 -13.70
C LEU A 395 -24.92 -54.57 -14.87
N ASP A 396 -23.76 -55.20 -14.68
CA ASP A 396 -22.72 -55.29 -15.70
C ASP A 396 -23.18 -56.02 -16.96
N TYR A 397 -24.00 -57.07 -16.81
CA TYR A 397 -24.55 -57.79 -17.95
C TYR A 397 -25.63 -56.96 -18.65
N TRP A 398 -26.54 -56.36 -17.89
CA TRP A 398 -27.63 -55.58 -18.46
C TRP A 398 -27.13 -54.31 -19.16
N ILE A 399 -26.18 -53.58 -18.58
CA ILE A 399 -25.67 -52.34 -19.16
C ILE A 399 -24.66 -52.64 -20.28
N ASN A 400 -23.66 -53.51 -20.07
CA ASN A 400 -22.61 -53.72 -21.09
C ASN A 400 -22.98 -54.72 -22.19
N THR A 401 -23.93 -55.65 -21.96
CA THR A 401 -24.29 -56.71 -22.93
C THR A 401 -25.68 -56.53 -23.53
N VAL A 402 -26.70 -56.25 -22.71
CA VAL A 402 -28.07 -56.05 -23.20
C VAL A 402 -28.28 -54.61 -23.71
N GLY A 403 -27.74 -53.62 -22.98
CA GLY A 403 -27.67 -52.20 -23.32
C GLY A 403 -28.97 -51.40 -23.16
N GLN A 404 -30.12 -52.06 -22.96
CA GLN A 404 -31.42 -51.40 -22.91
C GLN A 404 -32.44 -52.22 -22.10
N LEU A 405 -33.44 -51.54 -21.55
CA LEU A 405 -34.62 -52.12 -20.92
C LEU A 405 -35.84 -51.94 -21.82
N CYS A 406 -36.55 -53.04 -22.09
CA CYS A 406 -37.77 -53.05 -22.90
C CYS A 406 -38.86 -53.89 -22.20
N ASN A 407 -39.29 -53.44 -21.03
CA ASN A 407 -40.18 -54.20 -20.15
C ASN A 407 -41.59 -54.32 -20.75
N TRP A 408 -42.00 -55.55 -21.04
CA TRP A 408 -43.35 -55.87 -21.48
C TRP A 408 -44.32 -55.75 -20.30
N SER A 409 -45.31 -54.85 -20.42
CA SER A 409 -46.33 -54.51 -19.41
C SER A 409 -46.02 -53.32 -18.51
N SER A 410 -44.94 -52.57 -18.79
CA SER A 410 -44.71 -51.27 -18.15
C SER A 410 -45.76 -50.22 -18.58
N PHE A 411 -46.08 -49.25 -17.74
CA PHE A 411 -47.00 -48.14 -18.03
C PHE A 411 -46.66 -46.86 -17.23
N ILE A 412 -47.05 -45.68 -17.75
CA ILE A 412 -46.90 -44.40 -17.02
C ILE A 412 -47.88 -44.34 -15.85
N LYS A 413 -47.38 -44.11 -14.64
CA LYS A 413 -48.14 -44.18 -13.39
C LYS A 413 -48.59 -42.80 -12.89
N GLU A 414 -47.66 -41.87 -12.70
CA GLU A 414 -47.92 -40.49 -12.22
C GLU A 414 -46.81 -39.50 -12.61
N GLU A 415 -47.12 -38.20 -12.59
CA GLU A 415 -46.23 -37.04 -12.79
C GLU A 415 -45.96 -36.34 -11.43
N ILE A 416 -44.76 -35.77 -11.24
CA ILE A 416 -44.27 -35.17 -9.97
C ILE A 416 -44.22 -33.62 -10.11
N GLY A 417 -44.73 -32.78 -9.16
CA GLY A 417 -44.81 -31.29 -9.33
C GLY A 417 -44.72 -30.37 -8.08
N SER A 418 -44.46 -29.05 -8.26
CA SER A 418 -44.14 -28.02 -7.22
C SER A 418 -44.79 -26.61 -7.42
N GLU A 419 -45.27 -25.95 -6.35
CA GLU A 419 -45.59 -24.48 -6.24
C GLU A 419 -45.65 -24.02 -4.75
N ILE A 420 -45.33 -22.73 -4.42
CA ILE A 420 -45.99 -21.79 -3.44
C ILE A 420 -45.30 -20.38 -3.34
N GLU A 421 -46.10 -19.32 -3.12
CA GLU A 421 -45.82 -17.85 -2.99
C GLU A 421 -45.47 -17.29 -1.57
N GLY A 422 -44.74 -16.15 -1.46
CA GLY A 422 -44.72 -15.23 -0.29
C GLY A 422 -43.55 -14.19 -0.25
N PRO A 423 -43.65 -13.02 0.45
CA PRO A 423 -42.74 -11.87 0.27
C PRO A 423 -41.57 -11.89 1.26
N TRP A 424 -40.32 -11.67 0.80
CA TRP A 424 -39.10 -11.11 1.44
C TRP A 424 -37.85 -11.60 0.67
N ALA A 425 -36.70 -10.96 0.89
CA ALA A 425 -35.41 -11.14 0.19
C ALA A 425 -35.17 -12.59 -0.27
N TRP A 426 -35.06 -12.75 -1.59
CA TRP A 426 -34.99 -14.06 -2.24
C TRP A 426 -33.64 -14.73 -1.99
N VAL A 427 -33.67 -15.92 -1.40
CA VAL A 427 -33.50 -17.13 -2.20
C VAL A 427 -34.86 -17.82 -2.21
N ASN A 428 -35.73 -17.45 -3.16
CA ASN A 428 -36.74 -18.42 -3.57
C ASN A 428 -35.95 -19.53 -4.24
N ASP A 429 -36.32 -20.78 -4.02
CA ASP A 429 -35.65 -21.91 -4.65
C ASP A 429 -34.22 -22.19 -4.09
N GLY A 430 -34.13 -22.58 -2.81
CA GLY A 430 -32.88 -23.06 -2.15
C GLY A 430 -32.30 -24.36 -2.76
N TYR A 431 -31.45 -25.09 -2.05
CA TYR A 431 -30.87 -26.35 -2.54
C TYR A 431 -31.90 -27.30 -3.19
N LEU A 432 -33.12 -27.39 -2.66
CA LEU A 432 -34.16 -28.30 -3.14
C LEU A 432 -34.85 -27.88 -4.46
N SER A 433 -34.52 -26.72 -5.02
CA SER A 433 -35.13 -26.21 -6.25
C SER A 433 -34.34 -26.49 -7.52
N GLY A 434 -33.06 -26.83 -7.38
CA GLY A 434 -32.12 -26.94 -8.49
C GLY A 434 -31.61 -25.60 -9.08
N ILE A 435 -32.02 -24.43 -8.58
CA ILE A 435 -31.50 -23.13 -9.04
C ILE A 435 -30.09 -22.87 -8.52
N HIS A 436 -29.81 -23.28 -7.28
CA HIS A 436 -28.50 -23.13 -6.65
C HIS A 436 -28.02 -24.49 -6.15
N MET A 437 -26.88 -24.95 -6.66
CA MET A 437 -26.23 -26.19 -6.26
C MET A 437 -25.35 -25.95 -5.03
N PRO A 438 -25.11 -26.97 -4.19
CA PRO A 438 -24.19 -26.80 -3.09
C PRO A 438 -22.79 -26.48 -3.59
N GLY A 439 -22.16 -25.50 -2.95
CA GLY A 439 -20.89 -24.94 -3.42
C GLY A 439 -21.05 -23.66 -4.25
N ASP A 440 -22.24 -23.35 -4.76
CA ASP A 440 -22.49 -22.10 -5.46
C ASP A 440 -22.27 -20.91 -4.52
N THR A 441 -21.59 -19.87 -5.02
CA THR A 441 -21.54 -18.58 -4.34
C THR A 441 -22.79 -17.81 -4.67
N VAL A 442 -23.67 -17.66 -3.69
CA VAL A 442 -24.94 -16.96 -3.86
C VAL A 442 -24.86 -15.59 -3.19
N HIS A 443 -25.15 -14.57 -3.98
CA HIS A 443 -25.26 -13.20 -3.48
C HIS A 443 -26.69 -12.91 -3.02
N ILE A 444 -26.83 -12.17 -1.92
CA ILE A 444 -28.12 -11.74 -1.40
C ILE A 444 -28.10 -10.25 -1.04
N TRP A 445 -29.24 -9.59 -1.27
CA TRP A 445 -29.42 -8.16 -1.02
C TRP A 445 -30.68 -7.92 -0.20
N SER A 446 -30.62 -6.94 0.69
CA SER A 446 -31.82 -6.41 1.31
C SER A 446 -32.61 -5.55 0.32
N ASP A 447 -33.93 -5.74 0.27
CA ASP A 447 -34.87 -4.89 -0.49
C ASP A 447 -35.16 -3.56 0.25
N LEU A 448 -34.11 -2.87 0.71
CA LEU A 448 -34.25 -1.59 1.43
C LEU A 448 -34.37 -0.43 0.43
N ASP A 449 -35.17 0.57 0.80
CA ASP A 449 -35.17 1.87 0.12
C ASP A 449 -34.06 2.75 0.72
N PRO A 450 -32.97 3.03 -0.02
CA PRO A 450 -31.82 3.79 0.49
C PRO A 450 -32.15 5.26 0.77
N LEU A 451 -33.32 5.77 0.37
CA LEU A 451 -33.78 7.10 0.77
C LEU A 451 -34.46 7.11 2.14
N THR A 452 -35.19 6.04 2.48
CA THR A 452 -36.10 6.07 3.63
C THR A 452 -35.80 5.02 4.69
N MET A 453 -34.91 4.07 4.42
CA MET A 453 -34.62 2.93 5.28
C MET A 453 -33.11 2.75 5.51
N THR A 454 -32.78 2.00 6.56
CA THR A 454 -31.42 1.55 6.87
C THR A 454 -31.41 0.07 7.22
N PHE A 455 -30.39 -0.63 6.74
CA PHE A 455 -30.13 -2.02 7.09
C PHE A 455 -29.64 -2.12 8.52
N GLN A 456 -30.20 -3.04 9.30
CA GLN A 456 -29.78 -3.29 10.69
C GLN A 456 -28.94 -4.56 10.78
N ASP A 457 -29.54 -5.70 10.45
CA ASP A 457 -28.91 -7.01 10.54
C ASP A 457 -29.65 -8.05 9.69
N TRP A 458 -28.93 -9.11 9.32
CA TRP A 458 -29.55 -10.33 8.81
C TRP A 458 -30.02 -11.20 9.98
N THR A 459 -31.08 -11.98 9.77
CA THR A 459 -31.51 -13.06 10.68
C THR A 459 -31.80 -14.35 9.91
N GLY A 460 -31.83 -15.49 10.61
CA GLY A 460 -31.91 -16.82 9.98
C GLY A 460 -30.55 -17.52 10.02
N ASP A 461 -30.12 -18.10 8.90
CA ASP A 461 -28.88 -18.90 8.79
C ASP A 461 -27.59 -18.05 8.69
N THR A 462 -27.54 -16.93 9.40
CA THR A 462 -26.55 -15.85 9.21
C THR A 462 -25.11 -16.24 9.45
N SER A 463 -24.84 -17.37 10.11
CA SER A 463 -23.49 -17.93 10.24
C SER A 463 -22.85 -18.36 8.92
N LEU A 464 -23.65 -18.47 7.85
CA LEU A 464 -23.17 -18.79 6.50
C LEU A 464 -22.73 -17.56 5.71
N LEU A 465 -23.10 -16.36 6.16
CA LEU A 465 -22.82 -15.11 5.44
C LEU A 465 -21.37 -14.68 5.62
N ALA A 466 -20.73 -14.27 4.53
CA ALA A 466 -19.40 -13.69 4.55
C ALA A 466 -19.37 -12.38 5.34
N ASP A 467 -20.43 -11.56 5.20
CA ASP A 467 -20.57 -10.23 5.78
C ASP A 467 -21.97 -9.97 6.32
N PRO A 468 -22.31 -10.53 7.50
CA PRO A 468 -23.66 -10.39 8.06
C PRO A 468 -24.03 -8.96 8.51
N GLY A 469 -23.06 -8.05 8.55
CA GLY A 469 -23.28 -6.62 8.83
C GLY A 469 -23.58 -5.79 7.59
N GLU A 470 -23.31 -6.31 6.38
CA GLU A 470 -23.51 -5.57 5.15
C GLU A 470 -24.86 -5.92 4.52
N TRP A 471 -25.51 -4.90 3.94
CA TRP A 471 -26.83 -5.00 3.34
C TRP A 471 -26.83 -5.83 2.03
N HIS A 472 -25.65 -5.96 1.41
CA HIS A 472 -25.32 -6.91 0.36
C HIS A 472 -24.23 -7.84 0.90
N THR A 473 -24.43 -9.14 0.77
CA THR A 473 -23.42 -10.13 1.17
C THR A 473 -23.54 -11.40 0.33
N LYS A 474 -22.65 -12.36 0.56
CA LYS A 474 -22.61 -13.65 -0.12
C LYS A 474 -22.51 -14.80 0.87
N PHE A 475 -22.91 -15.99 0.44
CA PHE A 475 -22.69 -17.24 1.16
C PHE A 475 -22.43 -18.38 0.16
N ILE A 476 -21.87 -19.47 0.67
CA ILE A 476 -21.74 -20.72 -0.10
C ILE A 476 -22.98 -21.57 0.18
N MET A 477 -23.73 -21.94 -0.86
CA MET A 477 -24.95 -22.72 -0.74
C MET A 477 -24.64 -24.09 -0.10
N PRO A 478 -25.27 -24.47 1.03
CA PRO A 478 -25.07 -25.78 1.64
C PRO A 478 -25.98 -26.85 1.01
N ASN A 479 -25.81 -28.11 1.42
CA ASN A 479 -26.62 -29.26 0.99
C ASN A 479 -28.04 -29.28 1.61
N ASN A 480 -28.59 -28.12 1.94
CA ASN A 480 -29.92 -27.94 2.51
C ASN A 480 -30.44 -26.53 2.21
N ASP A 481 -31.75 -26.37 2.21
CA ASP A 481 -32.34 -25.03 2.09
C ASP A 481 -31.89 -24.13 3.25
N VAL A 482 -31.71 -22.85 2.93
CA VAL A 482 -31.30 -21.79 3.86
C VAL A 482 -32.28 -20.63 3.81
N HIS A 483 -32.39 -19.91 4.92
CA HIS A 483 -33.31 -18.79 5.07
C HIS A 483 -32.60 -17.57 5.65
N PHE A 484 -32.71 -16.44 4.95
CA PHE A 484 -32.18 -15.15 5.38
C PHE A 484 -33.29 -14.10 5.38
N TYR A 485 -33.33 -13.27 6.42
CA TYR A 485 -34.27 -12.15 6.53
C TYR A 485 -33.51 -10.89 6.92
N ALA A 486 -33.61 -9.85 6.08
CA ALA A 486 -33.04 -8.54 6.38
C ALA A 486 -33.97 -7.77 7.34
N GLN A 487 -33.43 -7.31 8.46
CA GLN A 487 -34.08 -6.32 9.30
C GLN A 487 -33.76 -4.90 8.81
N GLN A 488 -34.76 -4.03 8.84
CA GLN A 488 -34.67 -2.68 8.32
C GLN A 488 -35.43 -1.73 9.23
N ASP A 489 -34.87 -0.52 9.41
CA ASP A 489 -35.52 0.56 10.14
C ASP A 489 -35.86 1.72 9.21
N SER A 490 -37.02 2.33 9.45
CA SER A 490 -37.46 3.52 8.71
C SER A 490 -36.81 4.77 9.31
N THR A 491 -35.89 5.37 8.57
CA THR A 491 -35.14 6.58 8.96
C THR A 491 -35.62 7.85 8.26
N GLY A 492 -36.36 7.75 7.15
CA GLY A 492 -36.80 8.90 6.34
C GLY A 492 -35.65 9.56 5.57
N PRO A 493 -35.92 10.56 4.70
CA PRO A 493 -34.89 11.19 3.86
C PRO A 493 -33.89 12.02 4.67
N ILE A 494 -32.66 12.12 4.17
CA ILE A 494 -31.65 13.03 4.74
C ILE A 494 -31.92 14.45 4.24
N GLU A 495 -32.29 15.34 5.15
CA GLU A 495 -32.28 16.79 4.90
C GLU A 495 -30.90 17.35 5.27
N PHE A 496 -30.11 17.73 4.27
CA PHE A 496 -28.86 18.49 4.44
C PHE A 496 -29.16 19.99 4.53
N GLU A 497 -28.41 20.68 5.40
CA GLU A 497 -28.34 22.14 5.36
C GLU A 497 -27.41 22.56 4.22
N TYR A 498 -27.72 23.69 3.57
CA TYR A 498 -26.92 24.25 2.49
C TYR A 498 -26.65 25.73 2.73
N GLU A 499 -25.39 26.12 2.64
CA GLU A 499 -24.99 27.53 2.60
C GLU A 499 -23.69 27.71 1.81
N THR A 500 -23.36 28.96 1.49
CA THR A 500 -22.02 29.30 0.99
C THR A 500 -21.16 29.80 2.13
N ILE A 501 -19.99 29.17 2.32
CA ILE A 501 -19.04 29.52 3.38
C ILE A 501 -17.77 30.08 2.75
N GLN A 502 -17.16 31.09 3.37
CA GLN A 502 -15.91 31.66 2.90
C GLN A 502 -14.77 30.67 3.10
N GLY A 503 -14.19 30.18 1.99
CA GLY A 503 -12.90 29.51 1.96
C GLY A 503 -11.75 30.53 2.02
N VAL A 504 -10.53 30.11 1.69
CA VAL A 504 -9.34 30.96 1.76
C VAL A 504 -9.49 32.18 0.85
N GLU A 505 -9.86 31.96 -0.41
CA GLU A 505 -10.04 33.03 -1.39
C GLU A 505 -11.50 33.19 -1.83
N ASN A 506 -12.19 32.07 -2.09
CA ASN A 506 -13.52 32.06 -2.70
C ASN A 506 -14.60 31.47 -1.78
N LEU A 507 -15.86 31.78 -2.09
CA LEU A 507 -17.01 31.16 -1.42
C LEU A 507 -17.17 29.72 -1.90
N LYS A 508 -17.30 28.79 -0.96
CA LYS A 508 -17.47 27.36 -1.19
C LYS A 508 -18.94 26.99 -1.00
N ASN A 509 -19.47 26.15 -1.89
CA ASN A 509 -20.77 25.50 -1.67
C ASN A 509 -20.58 24.42 -0.59
N VAL A 510 -21.35 24.49 0.49
CA VAL A 510 -21.22 23.55 1.60
C VAL A 510 -22.55 22.95 1.95
N TYR A 511 -22.61 21.63 1.91
CA TYR A 511 -23.73 20.82 2.39
C TYR A 511 -23.30 20.12 3.67
N TYR A 512 -24.10 20.20 4.72
CA TYR A 512 -23.71 19.62 6.01
C TYR A 512 -24.91 19.18 6.84
N LYS A 513 -24.64 18.27 7.78
CA LYS A 513 -25.59 17.84 8.80
C LYS A 513 -24.84 17.28 10.01
N PHE A 514 -25.28 17.68 11.20
CA PHE A 514 -24.72 17.19 12.46
C PHE A 514 -25.83 16.58 13.33
N PRO A 515 -25.64 15.39 13.90
CA PRO A 515 -26.51 14.87 14.95
C PRO A 515 -26.34 15.69 16.25
N GLU A 516 -27.32 15.64 17.16
CA GLU A 516 -27.30 16.45 18.42
C GLU A 516 -26.06 16.18 19.29
N ASN A 517 -25.49 14.97 19.22
CA ASN A 517 -24.25 14.59 19.90
C ASN A 517 -23.34 13.87 18.92
N SER A 518 -22.57 14.62 18.13
CA SER A 518 -21.64 14.04 17.15
C SER A 518 -20.50 13.30 17.85
N THR A 519 -20.21 12.07 17.41
CA THR A 519 -19.08 11.25 17.88
C THR A 519 -17.81 11.46 17.04
N GLY A 520 -17.96 12.10 15.89
CA GLY A 520 -16.89 12.49 14.97
C GLY A 520 -17.47 13.27 13.79
N THR A 521 -16.61 13.79 12.92
CA THR A 521 -17.01 14.49 11.69
C THR A 521 -16.33 13.86 10.49
N ILE A 522 -17.09 13.57 9.43
CA ILE A 522 -16.58 13.07 8.16
C ILE A 522 -16.66 14.19 7.11
N PHE A 523 -15.53 14.54 6.53
CA PHE A 523 -15.48 15.27 5.27
C PHE A 523 -15.63 14.31 4.10
N PHE A 524 -16.61 14.53 3.24
CA PHE A 524 -16.83 13.70 2.05
C PHE A 524 -16.46 14.45 0.76
N PHE A 525 -15.61 13.84 -0.06
CA PHE A 525 -15.06 14.45 -1.27
C PHE A 525 -15.53 13.77 -2.55
N HIS A 526 -16.12 14.55 -3.46
CA HIS A 526 -16.56 14.07 -4.77
C HIS A 526 -15.37 13.75 -5.69
N GLY A 527 -15.57 12.90 -6.69
CA GLY A 527 -14.57 12.57 -7.71
C GLY A 527 -14.28 13.71 -8.70
N GLY A 528 -13.32 13.49 -9.60
CA GLY A 528 -13.00 14.45 -10.65
C GLY A 528 -14.20 14.68 -11.58
N ASN A 529 -14.41 15.93 -12.00
CA ASN A 529 -15.59 16.40 -12.74
C ASN A 529 -16.92 16.30 -11.99
N GLY A 530 -16.89 15.91 -10.71
CA GLY A 530 -18.04 15.88 -9.82
C GLY A 530 -18.28 17.22 -9.13
N ASN A 531 -19.34 17.27 -8.30
CA ASN A 531 -19.65 18.42 -7.47
C ASN A 531 -20.43 17.99 -6.20
N ALA A 532 -20.56 18.90 -5.23
CA ALA A 532 -21.14 18.60 -3.93
C ALA A 532 -22.67 18.42 -3.99
N GLU A 533 -23.35 19.10 -4.91
CA GLU A 533 -24.80 19.00 -5.08
C GLU A 533 -25.20 17.62 -5.64
N GLU A 534 -24.50 17.14 -6.68
CA GLU A 534 -24.82 15.86 -7.30
C GLU A 534 -24.44 14.66 -6.43
N ILE A 535 -23.37 14.75 -5.63
CA ILE A 535 -22.87 13.60 -4.85
C ILE A 535 -23.85 13.23 -3.72
N ILE A 536 -24.54 14.21 -3.14
CA ILE A 536 -25.53 13.98 -2.06
C ILE A 536 -26.86 13.40 -2.57
N GLU A 537 -27.03 13.24 -3.88
CA GLU A 537 -28.21 12.61 -4.50
C GLU A 537 -27.93 11.17 -4.97
N ARG A 538 -26.67 10.70 -4.92
CA ARG A 538 -26.29 9.36 -5.40
C ARG A 538 -26.73 8.28 -4.41
N VAL A 539 -27.40 7.24 -4.93
CA VAL A 539 -28.01 6.16 -4.14
C VAL A 539 -27.02 5.47 -3.20
N GLU A 540 -25.84 5.09 -3.69
CA GLU A 540 -24.81 4.42 -2.87
C GLU A 540 -24.22 5.34 -1.79
N VAL A 541 -24.03 6.62 -2.13
CA VAL A 541 -23.49 7.63 -1.20
C VAL A 541 -24.51 7.95 -0.09
N LEU A 542 -25.80 8.07 -0.44
CA LEU A 542 -26.88 8.28 0.53
C LEU A 542 -26.99 7.13 1.52
N GLN A 543 -26.78 5.89 1.08
CA GLN A 543 -26.73 4.72 1.95
C GLN A 543 -25.58 4.86 2.97
N PHE A 544 -24.36 5.21 2.51
CA PHE A 544 -23.23 5.48 3.39
C PHE A 544 -23.53 6.59 4.41
N PHE A 545 -24.11 7.70 3.97
CA PHE A 545 -24.47 8.81 4.86
C PHE A 545 -25.47 8.41 5.93
N LYS A 546 -26.47 7.60 5.59
CA LYS A 546 -27.42 7.09 6.58
C LYS A 546 -26.73 6.25 7.64
N ASN A 547 -25.89 5.31 7.23
CA ASN A 547 -25.15 4.47 8.17
C ASN A 547 -24.19 5.31 9.05
N ALA A 548 -23.57 6.35 8.49
CA ALA A 548 -22.74 7.28 9.26
C ALA A 548 -23.56 8.06 10.30
N PHE A 549 -24.75 8.56 9.95
CA PHE A 549 -25.62 9.27 10.91
C PHE A 549 -26.14 8.35 12.02
N GLU A 550 -26.44 7.09 11.73
CA GLU A 550 -26.83 6.10 12.74
C GLU A 550 -25.72 5.85 13.77
N GLN A 551 -24.46 5.90 13.33
CA GLN A 551 -23.29 5.79 14.21
C GLN A 551 -22.89 7.12 14.88
N GLY A 552 -23.64 8.19 14.63
CA GLY A 552 -23.45 9.49 15.29
C GLY A 552 -22.43 10.41 14.60
N TYR A 553 -22.02 10.14 13.37
CA TYR A 553 -21.12 11.02 12.64
C TYR A 553 -21.84 12.24 12.05
N GLY A 554 -21.20 13.40 12.14
CA GLY A 554 -21.55 14.59 11.35
C GLY A 554 -20.91 14.52 9.96
N LEU A 555 -21.52 15.14 8.97
CA LEU A 555 -21.05 15.14 7.58
C LEU A 555 -20.91 16.56 7.05
N ILE A 556 -19.80 16.83 6.37
CA ILE A 556 -19.52 18.07 5.62
C ILE A 556 -19.10 17.68 4.20
N ILE A 557 -19.75 18.27 3.20
CA ILE A 557 -19.48 18.05 1.77
C ILE A 557 -19.27 19.40 1.11
N THR A 558 -18.20 19.52 0.33
CA THR A 558 -17.87 20.74 -0.44
C THR A 558 -17.18 20.40 -1.75
N GLU A 559 -16.74 21.41 -2.48
CA GLU A 559 -16.22 21.32 -3.84
C GLU A 559 -14.75 21.74 -3.91
N SER A 560 -14.01 21.16 -4.85
CA SER A 560 -12.66 21.64 -5.15
C SER A 560 -12.70 23.10 -5.63
N GLU A 561 -11.59 23.80 -5.46
CA GLU A 561 -11.43 25.18 -5.92
C GLU A 561 -11.64 25.30 -7.42
N ASP A 562 -11.14 24.31 -8.16
CA ASP A 562 -11.26 24.23 -9.59
C ASP A 562 -12.72 24.06 -10.03
N GLN A 563 -13.51 23.24 -9.32
CA GLN A 563 -14.95 23.13 -9.53
C GLN A 563 -15.70 24.42 -9.16
N THR A 564 -15.27 25.12 -8.11
CA THR A 564 -15.88 26.39 -7.65
C THR A 564 -15.74 27.49 -8.70
N LEU A 565 -14.61 27.52 -9.40
CA LEU A 565 -14.27 28.57 -10.36
C LEU A 565 -14.53 28.16 -11.83
N GLY A 566 -14.73 26.87 -12.09
CA GLY A 566 -15.13 26.31 -13.38
C GLY A 566 -13.95 26.06 -14.33
N ASP A 567 -13.04 25.15 -13.94
CA ASP A 567 -11.85 24.72 -14.70
C ASP A 567 -10.90 25.90 -14.97
N VAL A 568 -10.15 26.27 -13.93
CA VAL A 568 -9.29 27.47 -13.90
C VAL A 568 -8.02 27.26 -14.70
N ASP A 569 -7.47 26.04 -14.68
CA ASP A 569 -6.25 25.71 -15.38
C ASP A 569 -6.50 25.42 -16.89
N GLY A 570 -7.76 25.21 -17.27
CA GLY A 570 -8.20 25.02 -18.64
C GLY A 570 -7.80 23.67 -19.20
N ASP A 571 -7.56 22.68 -18.34
CA ASP A 571 -7.20 21.32 -18.74
C ASP A 571 -8.41 20.47 -19.14
N GLY A 572 -9.62 20.99 -18.96
CA GLY A 572 -10.88 20.34 -19.30
C GLY A 572 -11.43 19.46 -18.18
N HIS A 573 -10.83 19.48 -16.99
CA HIS A 573 -11.25 18.72 -15.82
C HIS A 573 -11.40 19.62 -14.60
N THR A 574 -12.33 19.27 -13.71
CA THR A 574 -12.43 19.93 -12.39
C THR A 574 -12.04 18.94 -11.30
N LYS A 575 -10.92 19.19 -10.62
CA LYS A 575 -10.32 18.21 -9.68
C LYS A 575 -9.83 18.86 -8.40
N TRP A 576 -9.59 18.04 -7.39
CA TRP A 576 -8.90 18.40 -6.17
C TRP A 576 -7.39 18.44 -6.41
N GLU A 577 -6.75 19.44 -5.83
CA GLU A 577 -5.29 19.61 -5.86
C GLU A 577 -4.61 18.60 -4.93
N LEU A 578 -3.83 17.67 -5.51
CA LEU A 578 -3.15 16.60 -4.76
C LEU A 578 -1.72 16.98 -4.31
N ASN A 579 -1.15 18.05 -4.89
CA ASN A 579 0.19 18.54 -4.58
C ASN A 579 0.21 20.07 -4.51
N PRO A 580 0.95 20.67 -3.57
CA PRO A 580 1.67 20.00 -2.48
C PRO A 580 0.68 19.41 -1.45
N TRP A 581 1.06 18.38 -0.71
CA TRP A 581 0.22 17.77 0.34
C TRP A 581 0.37 18.46 1.70
N VAL A 582 0.67 19.76 1.69
CA VAL A 582 0.72 20.63 2.87
C VAL A 582 -0.22 21.80 2.64
N ALA A 583 -0.75 22.40 3.72
CA ALA A 583 -1.67 23.52 3.61
C ALA A 583 -1.06 24.74 2.88
N GLU A 584 0.26 24.93 3.00
CA GLU A 584 0.96 26.00 2.30
C GLU A 584 1.12 25.67 0.80
N GLY A 585 0.42 26.42 -0.04
CA GLY A 585 0.50 26.27 -1.50
C GLY A 585 -0.50 25.28 -2.09
N ASN A 586 -1.39 24.70 -1.29
CA ASN A 586 -2.54 23.92 -1.76
C ASN A 586 -3.84 24.59 -1.30
N ILE A 587 -4.58 25.15 -2.26
CA ILE A 587 -5.76 25.96 -1.96
C ILE A 587 -6.92 25.11 -1.41
N ASP A 588 -7.03 23.86 -1.86
CA ASP A 588 -8.08 22.95 -1.42
C ASP A 588 -7.90 22.54 0.04
N ILE A 589 -6.66 22.22 0.47
CA ILE A 589 -6.36 21.94 1.89
C ILE A 589 -6.69 23.16 2.75
N GLY A 590 -6.26 24.36 2.32
CA GLY A 590 -6.58 25.60 3.03
C GLY A 590 -8.08 25.87 3.15
N ASN A 591 -8.85 25.56 2.10
CA ASN A 591 -10.31 25.67 2.13
C ASN A 591 -10.93 24.72 3.17
N ILE A 592 -10.44 23.48 3.27
CA ILE A 592 -10.94 22.53 4.28
C ILE A 592 -10.62 23.02 5.70
N GLN A 593 -9.41 23.54 5.94
CA GLN A 593 -9.07 24.16 7.23
C GLN A 593 -10.02 25.32 7.58
N ALA A 594 -10.32 26.21 6.62
CA ALA A 594 -11.24 27.33 6.85
C ALA A 594 -12.67 26.86 7.21
N LEU A 595 -13.12 25.73 6.64
CA LEU A 595 -14.40 25.12 7.01
C LEU A 595 -14.37 24.53 8.42
N ILE A 596 -13.30 23.82 8.80
CA ILE A 596 -13.10 23.31 10.16
C ILE A 596 -13.16 24.45 11.17
N ASP A 597 -12.41 25.52 10.93
CA ASP A 597 -12.39 26.70 11.80
C ASP A 597 -13.79 27.32 11.94
N THR A 598 -14.51 27.44 10.82
CA THR A 598 -15.87 27.99 10.80
C THR A 598 -16.84 27.15 11.64
N PHE A 599 -16.86 25.84 11.44
CA PHE A 599 -17.78 24.95 12.18
C PHE A 599 -17.35 24.77 13.64
N THR A 600 -16.07 24.89 13.95
CA THR A 600 -15.56 24.90 15.34
C THR A 600 -16.02 26.15 16.07
N VAL A 601 -15.86 27.33 15.49
CA VAL A 601 -16.32 28.61 16.08
C VAL A 601 -17.83 28.63 16.31
N ARG A 602 -18.60 27.97 15.42
CA ARG A 602 -20.06 27.83 15.57
C ARG A 602 -20.48 26.80 16.62
N GLY A 603 -19.54 25.98 17.12
CA GLY A 603 -19.80 24.90 18.06
C GLY A 603 -20.46 23.67 17.44
N ASN A 604 -20.36 23.51 16.12
CA ASN A 604 -20.85 22.33 15.39
C ASN A 604 -19.83 21.19 15.39
N VAL A 605 -18.54 21.53 15.35
CA VAL A 605 -17.42 20.60 15.46
C VAL A 605 -16.72 20.86 16.78
N ASP A 606 -16.59 19.83 17.62
CA ASP A 606 -15.78 19.87 18.84
C ASP A 606 -14.33 19.57 18.47
N GLN A 607 -13.38 20.36 18.97
CA GLN A 607 -11.94 20.14 18.73
C GLN A 607 -11.42 18.82 19.32
N GLN A 608 -12.15 18.23 20.28
CA GLN A 608 -11.81 16.93 20.86
C GLN A 608 -12.37 15.76 20.04
N ASN A 609 -13.33 16.01 19.15
CA ASN A 609 -13.93 14.96 18.33
C ASN A 609 -13.04 14.62 17.13
N PRO A 610 -12.95 13.34 16.76
CA PRO A 610 -12.16 12.93 15.61
C PRO A 610 -12.75 13.48 14.31
N ILE A 611 -11.86 13.87 13.40
CA ILE A 611 -12.18 14.28 12.03
C ILE A 611 -11.65 13.21 11.08
N TYR A 612 -12.47 12.81 10.12
CA TYR A 612 -12.13 11.80 9.12
C TYR A 612 -12.36 12.37 7.73
N SER A 613 -11.70 11.77 6.75
CA SER A 613 -11.97 12.04 5.33
C SER A 613 -12.42 10.77 4.62
N VAL A 614 -13.40 10.93 3.73
CA VAL A 614 -13.85 9.88 2.80
C VAL A 614 -13.96 10.52 1.43
N GLY A 615 -13.51 9.85 0.38
CA GLY A 615 -13.69 10.35 -0.97
C GLY A 615 -13.72 9.26 -2.02
N VAL A 616 -14.17 9.63 -3.22
CA VAL A 616 -14.19 8.75 -4.39
C VAL A 616 -13.28 9.29 -5.49
N SER A 617 -12.59 8.43 -6.25
CA SER A 617 -11.78 8.83 -7.41
C SER A 617 -10.69 9.85 -7.03
N ASN A 618 -10.55 10.96 -7.76
CA ASN A 618 -9.65 12.05 -7.40
C ASN A 618 -9.95 12.64 -6.00
N GLY A 619 -11.21 12.68 -5.55
CA GLY A 619 -11.56 13.03 -4.17
C GLY A 619 -11.12 11.98 -3.14
N GLY A 620 -11.05 10.71 -3.53
CA GLY A 620 -10.48 9.63 -2.72
C GLY A 620 -8.97 9.79 -2.54
N ASN A 621 -8.24 10.14 -3.60
CA ASN A 621 -6.83 10.52 -3.49
C ASN A 621 -6.66 11.74 -2.57
N PHE A 622 -7.48 12.79 -2.77
CA PHE A 622 -7.45 13.99 -1.93
C PHE A 622 -7.79 13.71 -0.47
N SER A 623 -8.65 12.73 -0.19
CA SER A 623 -8.98 12.26 1.15
C SER A 623 -7.74 11.94 1.98
N SER A 624 -6.79 11.20 1.40
CA SER A 624 -5.51 10.89 2.06
C SER A 624 -4.60 12.11 2.21
N VAL A 625 -4.57 12.96 1.18
CA VAL A 625 -3.74 14.18 1.14
C VAL A 625 -4.17 15.17 2.23
N VAL A 626 -5.46 15.48 2.32
CA VAL A 626 -5.96 16.42 3.33
C VAL A 626 -5.89 15.84 4.74
N ALA A 627 -6.10 14.53 4.87
CA ALA A 627 -5.98 13.86 6.17
C ALA A 627 -4.55 13.88 6.69
N HIS A 628 -3.57 13.69 5.83
CA HIS A 628 -2.17 13.87 6.18
C HIS A 628 -1.88 15.32 6.56
N ALA A 629 -2.27 16.27 5.70
CA ALA A 629 -1.92 17.68 5.85
C ALA A 629 -2.53 18.35 7.09
N LEU A 630 -3.75 17.94 7.46
CA LEU A 630 -4.51 18.51 8.57
C LEU A 630 -4.64 17.55 9.77
N ASN A 631 -3.89 16.45 9.75
CA ASN A 631 -3.85 15.45 10.81
C ASN A 631 -5.23 14.88 11.20
N PHE A 632 -6.00 14.46 10.19
CA PHE A 632 -7.26 13.75 10.44
C PHE A 632 -6.97 12.35 10.99
N ASN A 633 -7.94 11.83 11.74
CA ASN A 633 -7.82 10.59 12.48
C ASN A 633 -7.77 9.36 11.57
N ALA A 634 -8.45 9.40 10.42
CA ALA A 634 -8.33 8.38 9.38
C ALA A 634 -8.82 8.91 8.02
N ALA A 635 -8.37 8.26 6.95
CA ALA A 635 -8.77 8.52 5.57
C ALA A 635 -9.36 7.27 4.91
N VAL A 636 -10.32 7.46 4.02
CA VAL A 636 -10.93 6.39 3.22
C VAL A 636 -11.00 6.80 1.77
N MET A 637 -10.55 5.92 0.88
CA MET A 637 -10.54 6.21 -0.55
C MET A 637 -11.28 5.12 -1.33
N TYR A 638 -12.35 5.52 -2.00
CA TYR A 638 -13.13 4.66 -2.90
C TYR A 638 -12.67 4.87 -4.35
N SER A 639 -12.52 3.78 -5.09
CA SER A 639 -12.15 3.80 -6.53
C SER A 639 -11.00 4.77 -6.81
N ALA A 640 -9.95 4.67 -6.01
CA ALA A 640 -8.79 5.55 -6.02
C ALA A 640 -7.51 4.73 -5.81
N GLN A 641 -6.44 5.18 -6.45
CA GLN A 641 -5.16 4.46 -6.51
C GLN A 641 -4.15 4.88 -5.42
N GLY A 642 -4.47 5.90 -4.63
CA GLY A 642 -3.58 6.45 -3.63
C GLY A 642 -2.49 7.35 -4.23
N ASN A 643 -2.89 8.39 -4.96
CA ASN A 643 -1.94 9.39 -5.47
C ASN A 643 -1.84 10.62 -4.53
N PRO A 644 -0.62 11.17 -4.34
CA PRO A 644 0.65 10.70 -4.88
C PRO A 644 1.23 9.54 -4.02
N PRO A 645 1.88 8.53 -4.62
CA PRO A 645 2.41 7.38 -3.87
C PRO A 645 3.51 7.75 -2.86
N GLU A 646 4.22 8.86 -3.10
CA GLU A 646 5.25 9.36 -2.20
C GLU A 646 4.67 9.80 -0.84
N LEU A 647 3.38 10.12 -0.77
CA LEU A 647 2.68 10.44 0.48
C LEU A 647 2.72 9.26 1.45
N TYR A 648 2.54 8.04 0.94
CA TYR A 648 2.42 6.82 1.75
C TYR A 648 3.76 6.40 2.38
N GLN A 649 4.87 6.94 1.90
CA GLN A 649 6.19 6.77 2.51
C GLN A 649 6.37 7.60 3.78
N VAL A 650 5.55 8.65 3.98
CA VAL A 650 5.70 9.59 5.09
C VAL A 650 4.46 9.72 5.96
N THR A 651 3.26 9.50 5.43
CA THR A 651 2.01 9.67 6.18
C THR A 651 1.90 8.67 7.33
N GLU A 652 1.34 9.12 8.45
CA GLU A 652 1.03 8.28 9.61
C GLU A 652 -0.49 8.08 9.76
N THR A 653 -1.29 8.68 8.88
CA THR A 653 -2.74 8.62 8.92
C THR A 653 -3.24 7.18 8.66
N PRO A 654 -4.03 6.60 9.59
CA PRO A 654 -4.76 5.36 9.34
C PRO A 654 -5.60 5.43 8.07
N THR A 655 -5.48 4.46 7.17
CA THR A 655 -6.05 4.58 5.82
C THR A 655 -6.76 3.32 5.34
N VAL A 656 -7.99 3.48 4.82
CA VAL A 656 -8.73 2.41 4.14
C VAL A 656 -8.73 2.61 2.62
N PHE A 657 -8.36 1.55 1.90
CA PHE A 657 -8.42 1.47 0.45
C PHE A 657 -9.65 0.66 0.05
N CYS A 658 -10.54 1.27 -0.72
CA CYS A 658 -11.74 0.64 -1.27
C CYS A 658 -11.73 0.70 -2.81
N PRO A 659 -10.81 0.01 -3.51
CA PRO A 659 -10.79 0.04 -4.96
C PRO A 659 -11.86 -0.89 -5.56
N ALA A 660 -12.24 -0.63 -6.81
CA ALA A 660 -13.12 -1.52 -7.57
C ALA A 660 -12.26 -2.35 -8.54
N LYS A 661 -12.40 -3.68 -8.52
CA LYS A 661 -11.46 -4.63 -9.14
C LYS A 661 -11.25 -4.39 -10.65
N TYR A 662 -12.29 -3.98 -11.36
CA TYR A 662 -12.25 -3.80 -12.83
C TYR A 662 -12.30 -2.33 -13.25
N ASP A 663 -11.97 -1.42 -12.33
CA ASP A 663 -11.87 0.00 -12.62
C ASP A 663 -10.69 0.29 -13.57
N PRO A 664 -10.95 0.66 -14.83
CA PRO A 664 -9.89 0.88 -15.80
C PRO A 664 -9.05 2.12 -15.46
N ALA A 665 -9.57 3.06 -14.65
CA ALA A 665 -8.88 4.29 -14.28
C ALA A 665 -7.80 4.08 -13.20
N LEU A 666 -7.80 2.92 -12.52
CA LEU A 666 -6.79 2.57 -11.51
C LEU A 666 -5.62 1.76 -12.07
N GLY A 667 -5.68 1.42 -13.36
CA GLY A 667 -4.81 0.43 -13.99
C GLY A 667 -5.23 -0.98 -13.56
N GLY A 668 -5.19 -1.94 -14.50
CA GLY A 668 -5.69 -3.30 -14.26
C GLY A 668 -5.15 -3.89 -12.93
N GLY A 669 -6.07 -4.34 -12.07
CA GLY A 669 -5.74 -4.98 -10.79
C GLY A 669 -5.35 -4.05 -9.64
N ASN A 670 -5.63 -2.74 -9.71
CA ASN A 670 -5.50 -1.82 -8.55
C ASN A 670 -4.09 -1.74 -7.94
N TRP A 671 -3.06 -2.02 -8.72
CA TRP A 671 -1.67 -2.20 -8.29
C TRP A 671 -1.15 -1.07 -7.38
N ALA A 672 -1.44 0.19 -7.72
CA ALA A 672 -0.96 1.34 -6.97
C ALA A 672 -1.60 1.42 -5.58
N ALA A 673 -2.89 1.09 -5.46
CA ALA A 673 -3.56 1.01 -4.17
C ALA A 673 -2.95 -0.09 -3.29
N HIS A 674 -2.67 -1.27 -3.86
CA HIS A 674 -1.99 -2.36 -3.16
C HIS A 674 -0.59 -1.97 -2.68
N MET A 675 0.24 -1.35 -3.53
CA MET A 675 1.59 -0.91 -3.11
C MET A 675 1.56 0.12 -1.99
N ASN A 676 0.61 1.05 -2.04
CA ASN A 676 0.45 2.07 -1.00
C ASN A 676 -0.03 1.44 0.31
N PHE A 677 -0.97 0.49 0.24
CA PHE A 677 -1.39 -0.31 1.38
C PHE A 677 -0.22 -1.07 2.02
N ASP A 678 0.58 -1.79 1.21
CA ASP A 678 1.77 -2.52 1.66
C ASP A 678 2.81 -1.58 2.29
N THR A 679 2.99 -0.38 1.73
CA THR A 679 3.88 0.64 2.29
C THR A 679 3.45 1.01 3.71
N LEU A 680 2.16 1.27 3.92
CA LEU A 680 1.63 1.57 5.26
C LEU A 680 1.79 0.39 6.23
N GLN A 681 1.46 -0.84 5.79
CA GLN A 681 1.63 -2.05 6.60
C GLN A 681 3.09 -2.26 7.01
N SER A 682 4.05 -2.03 6.11
CA SER A 682 5.49 -2.18 6.40
C SER A 682 6.03 -1.16 7.41
N ARG A 683 5.29 -0.07 7.61
CA ARG A 683 5.59 1.02 8.56
C ARG A 683 4.75 0.93 9.84
N ASP A 684 4.03 -0.18 10.03
CA ASP A 684 3.09 -0.40 11.15
C ASP A 684 1.99 0.70 11.25
N ILE A 685 1.64 1.33 10.13
CA ILE A 685 0.53 2.29 10.07
C ILE A 685 -0.77 1.53 9.84
N PRO A 686 -1.80 1.71 10.69
CA PRO A 686 -3.04 0.98 10.55
C PRO A 686 -3.70 1.22 9.19
N SER A 687 -3.97 0.16 8.45
CA SER A 687 -4.63 0.25 7.15
C SER A 687 -5.51 -0.97 6.88
N ALA A 688 -6.50 -0.79 6.01
CA ALA A 688 -7.39 -1.87 5.57
C ALA A 688 -7.61 -1.79 4.05
N PHE A 689 -7.86 -2.95 3.43
CA PHE A 689 -8.06 -3.07 1.99
C PHE A 689 -9.35 -3.85 1.71
N TYR A 690 -10.33 -3.19 1.11
CA TYR A 690 -11.65 -3.75 0.80
C TYR A 690 -11.94 -3.60 -0.69
N GLU A 691 -11.64 -4.63 -1.47
CA GLU A 691 -11.84 -4.61 -2.92
C GLU A 691 -13.26 -5.04 -3.31
N LEU A 692 -13.95 -4.22 -4.11
CA LEU A 692 -15.23 -4.57 -4.72
C LEU A 692 -14.99 -5.45 -5.95
N ASP A 693 -15.67 -6.59 -6.02
CA ASP A 693 -15.67 -7.51 -7.17
C ASP A 693 -17.01 -7.47 -7.92
N HIS A 694 -17.03 -8.04 -9.12
CA HIS A 694 -18.25 -8.20 -9.92
C HIS A 694 -19.33 -8.92 -9.11
N SER A 695 -20.58 -8.50 -9.32
CA SER A 695 -21.73 -9.19 -8.75
C SER A 695 -22.80 -9.46 -9.80
N PRO A 696 -23.52 -10.59 -9.68
CA PRO A 696 -24.59 -10.93 -10.59
C PRO A 696 -25.76 -9.95 -10.44
N VAL A 697 -26.44 -9.71 -11.56
CA VAL A 697 -27.57 -8.80 -11.67
C VAL A 697 -28.84 -9.52 -11.24
N TYR A 698 -29.44 -9.02 -10.17
CA TYR A 698 -30.80 -9.39 -9.81
C TYR A 698 -31.74 -8.21 -10.00
N PRO A 699 -32.99 -8.44 -10.42
CA PRO A 699 -33.99 -7.39 -10.56
C PRO A 699 -34.14 -6.54 -9.30
N GLN A 700 -33.86 -7.05 -8.11
CA GLN A 700 -33.97 -6.30 -6.86
C GLN A 700 -32.97 -5.12 -6.77
N ARG A 701 -31.85 -5.16 -7.50
CA ARG A 701 -30.84 -4.08 -7.45
C ARG A 701 -31.39 -2.75 -7.98
N PHE A 702 -32.07 -2.73 -9.13
CA PHE A 702 -32.62 -1.47 -9.66
C PHE A 702 -33.87 -0.98 -8.91
N ALA A 703 -34.56 -1.85 -8.17
CA ALA A 703 -35.72 -1.48 -7.35
C ALA A 703 -35.33 -0.56 -6.16
N ARG A 704 -34.03 -0.48 -5.83
CA ARG A 704 -33.47 0.46 -4.85
C ARG A 704 -33.39 1.89 -5.39
N ILE A 705 -33.52 2.08 -6.70
CA ILE A 705 -33.46 3.40 -7.32
C ILE A 705 -34.79 4.13 -7.10
N PRO A 706 -34.77 5.37 -6.62
CA PRO A 706 -35.99 6.15 -6.42
C PRO A 706 -36.85 6.23 -7.69
N GLY A 707 -38.09 5.74 -7.60
CA GLY A 707 -39.04 5.75 -8.71
C GLY A 707 -39.03 4.51 -9.60
N ILE A 708 -38.21 3.49 -9.29
CA ILE A 708 -38.27 2.16 -9.90
C ILE A 708 -38.90 1.19 -8.91
N ASP A 709 -40.05 0.62 -9.26
CA ASP A 709 -40.64 -0.49 -8.50
C ASP A 709 -40.13 -1.84 -9.02
N ILE A 710 -40.40 -2.93 -8.30
CA ILE A 710 -39.93 -4.27 -8.68
C ILE A 710 -40.40 -4.70 -10.08
N SER A 711 -41.57 -4.23 -10.55
CA SER A 711 -42.05 -4.56 -11.89
C SER A 711 -41.19 -3.89 -12.95
N LEU A 712 -40.98 -2.57 -12.82
CA LEU A 712 -40.14 -1.81 -13.73
C LEU A 712 -38.67 -2.26 -13.68
N SER A 713 -38.23 -2.71 -12.51
CA SER A 713 -36.91 -3.29 -12.30
C SER A 713 -36.71 -4.61 -13.06
N ASN A 714 -37.70 -5.49 -13.02
CA ASN A 714 -37.74 -6.71 -13.85
C ASN A 714 -37.76 -6.38 -15.34
N ASP A 715 -38.49 -5.34 -15.75
CA ASP A 715 -38.53 -4.91 -17.15
C ASP A 715 -37.16 -4.40 -17.63
N LEU A 716 -36.43 -3.63 -16.80
CA LEU A 716 -35.06 -3.20 -17.07
C LEU A 716 -34.10 -4.38 -17.18
N PHE A 717 -34.15 -5.33 -16.23
CA PHE A 717 -33.36 -6.56 -16.28
C PHE A 717 -33.58 -7.32 -17.58
N ASN A 718 -34.85 -7.58 -17.94
CA ASN A 718 -35.21 -8.29 -19.16
C ASN A 718 -34.80 -7.54 -20.43
N GLU A 719 -34.87 -6.21 -20.42
CA GLU A 719 -34.37 -5.39 -21.53
C GLU A 719 -32.86 -5.61 -21.74
N PHE A 720 -32.05 -5.48 -20.69
CA PHE A 720 -30.60 -5.68 -20.79
C PHE A 720 -30.22 -7.12 -21.16
N LEU A 721 -30.93 -8.11 -20.61
CA LEU A 721 -30.78 -9.52 -20.98
C LEU A 721 -31.11 -9.76 -22.46
N THR A 722 -32.22 -9.22 -22.96
CA THR A 722 -32.62 -9.36 -24.37
C THR A 722 -31.67 -8.64 -25.32
N MET A 723 -31.07 -7.53 -24.88
CA MET A 723 -30.05 -6.80 -25.62
C MET A 723 -28.68 -7.51 -25.62
N GLY A 724 -28.53 -8.60 -24.85
CA GLY A 724 -27.28 -9.35 -24.73
C GLY A 724 -26.22 -8.61 -23.92
N PHE A 725 -26.64 -7.72 -23.02
CA PHE A 725 -25.74 -7.05 -22.08
C PHE A 725 -25.56 -7.84 -20.79
N ILE A 726 -26.47 -8.77 -20.50
CA ILE A 726 -26.41 -9.72 -19.39
C ILE A 726 -26.28 -11.13 -19.98
N ASP A 727 -25.38 -11.95 -19.42
CA ASP A 727 -25.22 -13.35 -19.81
C ASP A 727 -26.20 -14.30 -19.08
N ASN A 728 -26.02 -15.61 -19.28
CA ASN A 728 -26.89 -16.62 -18.67
C ASN A 728 -26.64 -16.80 -17.17
N ASP A 729 -25.48 -16.36 -16.67
CA ASP A 729 -25.12 -16.38 -15.24
C ASP A 729 -25.50 -15.06 -14.54
N HIS A 730 -26.25 -14.22 -15.25
CA HIS A 730 -26.73 -12.91 -14.83
C HIS A 730 -25.64 -11.85 -14.63
N TYR A 731 -24.45 -11.99 -15.21
CA TYR A 731 -23.42 -10.95 -15.15
C TYR A 731 -23.54 -9.97 -16.32
N PHE A 732 -23.28 -8.69 -16.06
CA PHE A 732 -23.09 -7.73 -17.14
C PHE A 732 -21.80 -8.06 -17.89
N THR A 733 -21.89 -8.30 -19.18
CA THR A 733 -20.73 -8.58 -20.05
C THR A 733 -20.20 -7.34 -20.76
N VAL A 734 -20.80 -6.17 -20.49
CA VAL A 734 -20.43 -4.88 -21.05
C VAL A 734 -20.33 -3.83 -19.94
N LEU A 735 -19.35 -2.94 -20.06
CA LEU A 735 -19.19 -1.80 -19.14
C LEU A 735 -20.29 -0.75 -19.35
N ASP A 736 -20.57 0.03 -18.31
CA ASP A 736 -21.63 1.04 -18.34
C ASP A 736 -21.39 2.11 -19.42
N ASP A 737 -20.13 2.49 -19.68
CA ASP A 737 -19.74 3.43 -20.73
C ASP A 737 -20.30 3.04 -22.11
N SER A 738 -20.36 1.72 -22.39
CA SER A 738 -20.92 1.21 -23.64
C SER A 738 -22.44 1.40 -23.70
N ILE A 739 -23.13 1.16 -22.60
CA ILE A 739 -24.57 1.34 -22.46
C ILE A 739 -24.91 2.84 -22.51
N GLN A 740 -24.14 3.67 -21.80
CA GLN A 740 -24.29 5.13 -21.78
C GLN A 740 -24.07 5.71 -23.18
N TYR A 741 -23.03 5.29 -23.89
CA TYR A 741 -22.79 5.73 -25.27
C TYR A 741 -23.95 5.34 -26.19
N LEU A 742 -24.46 4.11 -26.09
CA LEU A 742 -25.62 3.68 -26.87
C LEU A 742 -26.88 4.50 -26.52
N TYR A 743 -27.11 4.77 -25.23
CA TYR A 743 -28.23 5.59 -24.78
C TYR A 743 -28.13 7.03 -25.30
N MET A 744 -26.94 7.64 -25.28
CA MET A 744 -26.72 9.00 -25.78
C MET A 744 -26.85 9.10 -27.30
N THR A 745 -26.40 8.07 -28.03
CA THR A 745 -26.40 8.09 -29.50
C THR A 745 -27.69 7.58 -30.13
N ASN A 746 -28.40 6.67 -29.45
CA ASN A 746 -29.63 6.06 -29.93
C ASN A 746 -30.56 5.65 -28.76
N PRO A 747 -31.16 6.61 -28.03
CA PRO A 747 -32.00 6.30 -26.86
C PRO A 747 -33.24 5.49 -27.21
N GLU A 748 -33.74 5.58 -28.46
CA GLU A 748 -34.89 4.79 -28.94
C GLU A 748 -34.59 3.29 -29.06
N SER A 749 -33.33 2.86 -28.96
CA SER A 749 -32.98 1.44 -28.87
C SER A 749 -33.35 0.80 -27.54
N PHE A 750 -33.58 1.61 -26.50
CA PHE A 750 -34.05 1.17 -25.19
C PHE A 750 -35.56 1.41 -25.09
N SER A 751 -36.32 0.32 -25.00
CA SER A 751 -37.76 0.29 -24.80
C SER A 751 -38.20 0.66 -23.38
N ILE A 752 -37.37 0.40 -22.37
CA ILE A 752 -37.65 0.67 -20.94
C ILE A 752 -36.77 1.82 -20.45
N LEU A 753 -35.44 1.69 -20.50
CA LEU A 753 -34.49 2.72 -20.04
C LEU A 753 -34.71 4.07 -20.76
N GLY A 754 -35.08 4.03 -22.05
CA GLY A 754 -35.41 5.21 -22.86
C GLY A 754 -36.64 6.00 -22.39
N THR A 755 -37.48 5.42 -21.54
CA THR A 755 -38.70 6.05 -21.01
C THR A 755 -38.49 6.76 -19.67
N LEU A 756 -37.37 6.48 -19.00
CA LEU A 756 -37.05 7.03 -17.69
C LEU A 756 -36.54 8.48 -17.80
N ASN A 757 -36.68 9.24 -16.71
CA ASN A 757 -36.07 10.56 -16.63
C ASN A 757 -34.54 10.46 -16.48
N ILE A 758 -33.82 11.50 -16.90
CA ILE A 758 -32.35 11.50 -16.93
C ILE A 758 -31.71 11.18 -15.56
N PRO A 759 -32.16 11.77 -14.43
CA PRO A 759 -31.66 11.38 -13.10
C PRO A 759 -31.84 9.89 -12.78
N THR A 760 -32.98 9.30 -13.12
CA THR A 760 -33.25 7.87 -12.88
C THR A 760 -32.34 7.01 -13.76
N VAL A 761 -32.16 7.35 -15.04
CA VAL A 761 -31.22 6.66 -15.94
C VAL A 761 -29.79 6.71 -15.38
N ARG A 762 -29.38 7.87 -14.88
CA ARG A 762 -28.06 8.04 -14.25
C ARG A 762 -27.89 7.10 -13.06
N HIS A 763 -28.89 6.96 -12.18
CA HIS A 763 -28.81 5.99 -11.08
C HIS A 763 -28.82 4.53 -11.55
N VAL A 764 -29.51 4.21 -12.65
CA VAL A 764 -29.43 2.87 -13.26
C VAL A 764 -28.00 2.58 -13.70
N LEU A 765 -27.36 3.53 -14.40
CA LEU A 765 -25.96 3.41 -14.82
C LEU A 765 -25.00 3.30 -13.62
N ASP A 766 -25.22 4.07 -12.55
CA ASP A 766 -24.42 3.96 -11.32
C ASP A 766 -24.51 2.56 -10.70
N GLN A 767 -25.71 1.94 -10.68
CA GLN A 767 -25.86 0.57 -10.19
C GLN A 767 -25.13 -0.44 -11.09
N ILE A 768 -25.13 -0.22 -12.42
CA ILE A 768 -24.37 -1.06 -13.35
C ILE A 768 -22.88 -0.96 -13.03
N LYS A 769 -22.33 0.24 -12.82
CA LYS A 769 -20.93 0.43 -12.42
C LYS A 769 -20.56 -0.35 -11.17
N VAL A 770 -21.42 -0.34 -10.14
CA VAL A 770 -21.16 -1.11 -8.92
C VAL A 770 -21.21 -2.61 -9.18
N MET A 771 -22.17 -3.09 -9.98
CA MET A 771 -22.26 -4.52 -10.32
C MET A 771 -21.08 -5.01 -11.17
N THR A 772 -20.56 -4.15 -12.05
CA THR A 772 -19.35 -4.41 -12.85
C THR A 772 -18.07 -3.95 -12.15
N ALA A 773 -18.11 -3.68 -10.84
CA ALA A 773 -16.99 -3.15 -10.05
C ALA A 773 -16.07 -2.18 -10.83
N ASP A 774 -16.72 -1.23 -11.50
CA ASP A 774 -16.14 -0.16 -12.31
C ASP A 774 -16.06 1.14 -11.47
N HIS A 775 -15.50 2.19 -12.05
CA HIS A 775 -15.17 3.46 -11.41
C HIS A 775 -16.38 4.17 -10.78
N SER A 776 -16.68 3.85 -9.51
CA SER A 776 -17.83 4.38 -8.76
C SER A 776 -17.61 4.37 -7.25
N PHE A 777 -18.47 5.08 -6.51
CA PHE A 777 -18.64 4.85 -5.07
C PHE A 777 -19.63 3.70 -4.86
N PHE A 778 -19.42 2.87 -3.84
CA PHE A 778 -20.25 1.71 -3.53
C PHE A 778 -20.44 1.55 -2.02
N ALA A 779 -21.65 1.19 -1.61
CA ALA A 779 -22.03 1.09 -0.20
C ALA A 779 -21.76 -0.29 0.44
N ASP A 780 -21.12 -1.18 -0.30
CA ASP A 780 -20.99 -2.61 0.02
C ASP A 780 -20.06 -2.90 1.21
N PHE A 781 -19.28 -1.91 1.66
CA PHE A 781 -18.36 -2.02 2.82
C PHE A 781 -18.62 -0.95 3.90
N ASN A 782 -19.83 -0.40 3.97
CA ASN A 782 -20.13 0.72 4.86
C ASN A 782 -19.82 0.39 6.32
N GLN A 783 -20.25 -0.77 6.83
CA GLN A 783 -20.02 -1.12 8.22
C GLN A 783 -18.56 -1.38 8.50
N ARG A 784 -17.83 -2.04 7.58
CA ARG A 784 -16.39 -2.26 7.71
C ARG A 784 -15.61 -0.93 7.76
N VAL A 785 -15.95 0.01 6.88
CA VAL A 785 -15.32 1.33 6.82
C VAL A 785 -15.61 2.15 8.07
N LEU A 786 -16.88 2.27 8.47
CA LEU A 786 -17.24 3.06 9.65
C LEU A 786 -16.67 2.45 10.95
N SER A 787 -16.60 1.12 11.04
CA SER A 787 -15.93 0.43 12.15
C SER A 787 -14.45 0.82 12.23
N PHE A 788 -13.74 0.78 11.10
CA PHE A 788 -12.33 1.20 11.03
C PHE A 788 -12.15 2.65 11.50
N LEU A 789 -13.02 3.59 11.09
CA LEU A 789 -12.96 4.97 11.56
C LEU A 789 -13.10 5.05 13.08
N SER A 790 -14.06 4.34 13.66
CA SER A 790 -14.30 4.33 15.11
C SER A 790 -13.12 3.74 15.91
N GLU A 791 -12.50 2.67 15.41
CA GLU A 791 -11.34 2.00 16.01
C GLU A 791 -10.11 2.91 16.04
N HIS A 792 -9.99 3.79 15.04
CA HIS A 792 -8.86 4.72 14.89
C HIS A 792 -9.23 6.16 15.26
N SER A 793 -10.22 6.32 16.14
CA SER A 793 -10.65 7.64 16.66
C SER A 793 -9.56 8.40 17.42
N ALA A 794 -8.50 7.75 17.88
CA ALA A 794 -7.32 8.42 18.46
C ALA A 794 -6.44 9.14 17.41
N GLY A 795 -6.51 8.71 16.14
CA GLY A 795 -5.64 9.23 15.08
C GLY A 795 -4.18 8.78 15.18
N PRO A 796 -3.28 9.36 14.37
CA PRO A 796 -1.85 9.08 14.42
C PRO A 796 -1.21 9.65 15.70
N ASP A 797 -0.19 8.96 16.21
CA ASP A 797 0.57 9.41 17.38
C ASP A 797 1.18 10.79 17.11
N PHE A 798 0.99 11.71 18.07
CA PHE A 798 1.60 13.03 17.96
C PHE A 798 3.08 12.99 18.37
N TRP A 799 3.40 12.24 19.43
CA TRP A 799 4.75 12.09 19.94
C TRP A 799 5.40 10.80 19.46
N LEU A 800 6.53 10.92 18.77
CA LEU A 800 7.36 9.79 18.36
C LEU A 800 8.60 9.70 19.24
N GLN A 801 8.74 8.61 19.98
CA GLN A 801 9.92 8.33 20.79
C GLN A 801 11.15 8.14 19.89
N GLN A 802 12.23 8.86 20.19
CA GLN A 802 13.51 8.73 19.48
C GLN A 802 14.26 7.48 19.99
N ALA A 803 13.92 6.32 19.44
CA ALA A 803 14.37 5.01 19.92
C ALA A 803 15.91 4.82 19.95
N GLU A 804 16.64 5.59 19.15
CA GLU A 804 18.11 5.59 19.11
C GLU A 804 18.75 6.27 20.33
N ILE A 805 17.98 7.07 21.08
CA ILE A 805 18.38 7.73 22.32
C ILE A 805 17.86 6.90 23.52
N PRO A 806 18.74 6.23 24.27
CA PRO A 806 18.34 5.48 25.45
C PRO A 806 17.79 6.38 26.56
N GLN A 807 17.03 5.78 27.48
CA GLN A 807 16.59 6.46 28.70
C GLN A 807 17.76 7.08 29.47
N GLY A 808 17.55 8.31 29.94
CA GLY A 808 18.54 9.09 30.69
C GLY A 808 17.88 9.91 31.79
N TYR A 809 18.67 10.78 32.43
CA TYR A 809 18.18 11.78 33.36
C TYR A 809 18.30 13.18 32.76
N LYS A 810 17.17 13.91 32.77
CA LYS A 810 17.06 15.34 32.46
C LYS A 810 17.73 15.71 31.13
N TYR A 811 17.35 15.05 30.05
CA TYR A 811 17.74 15.49 28.73
C TYR A 811 17.31 16.96 28.49
N ARG A 812 18.12 17.66 27.71
CA ARG A 812 17.89 18.98 27.13
C ARG A 812 18.07 18.86 25.63
N ALA A 813 17.24 19.55 24.86
CA ALA A 813 17.33 19.61 23.43
C ALA A 813 17.73 21.03 23.00
N GLY A 814 18.37 21.13 21.85
CA GLY A 814 18.69 22.40 21.24
C GLY A 814 18.88 22.22 19.75
N SER A 815 18.48 23.22 18.98
CA SER A 815 18.46 23.15 17.52
C SER A 815 19.24 24.29 16.85
N ALA A 816 19.60 24.08 15.58
CA ALA A 816 20.23 25.08 14.72
C ALA A 816 19.44 25.28 13.42
N PRO A 817 19.57 26.44 12.75
CA PRO A 817 18.80 26.82 11.56
C PRO A 817 18.84 25.84 10.38
N GLU A 818 19.89 25.05 10.25
CA GLU A 818 20.03 24.05 9.19
C GLU A 818 19.41 22.67 9.49
N GLY A 819 18.57 22.58 10.52
CA GLY A 819 17.91 21.32 10.90
C GLY A 819 18.81 20.38 11.70
N HIS A 820 19.83 20.93 12.37
CA HIS A 820 20.64 20.16 13.30
C HIS A 820 20.01 20.20 14.68
N VAL A 821 19.97 19.06 15.36
CA VAL A 821 19.42 18.93 16.71
C VAL A 821 20.44 18.21 17.58
N MET A 822 20.61 18.67 18.81
CA MET A 822 21.42 18.00 19.80
C MET A 822 20.62 17.78 21.06
N VAL A 823 20.80 16.60 21.64
CA VAL A 823 20.30 16.26 22.96
C VAL A 823 21.47 16.03 23.91
N ALA A 824 21.42 16.63 25.10
CA ALA A 824 22.39 16.44 26.17
C ALA A 824 21.70 16.10 27.49
N GLY A 825 22.17 15.06 28.17
CA GLY A 825 21.65 14.64 29.47
C GLY A 825 22.67 13.81 30.24
N THR A 826 22.19 12.97 31.15
CA THR A 826 23.04 12.09 31.96
C THR A 826 22.60 10.64 31.82
N ASN A 827 23.55 9.72 31.64
CA ASN A 827 23.29 8.28 31.61
C ASN A 827 22.82 7.78 32.98
N LEU A 828 21.85 6.85 32.99
CA LEU A 828 21.32 6.26 34.24
C LEU A 828 22.34 5.35 34.96
N ASP A 829 23.23 4.69 34.22
CA ASP A 829 24.05 3.60 34.75
C ASP A 829 25.36 4.09 35.39
N ASP A 830 25.92 5.19 34.91
CA ASP A 830 27.26 5.66 35.29
C ASP A 830 27.37 7.16 35.60
N ASP A 831 26.24 7.89 35.60
CA ASP A 831 26.16 9.34 35.82
C ASP A 831 27.04 10.18 34.86
N MET A 832 27.51 9.61 33.74
CA MET A 832 28.31 10.32 32.74
C MET A 832 27.42 11.07 31.73
N PRO A 833 27.96 12.09 31.03
CA PRO A 833 27.20 12.83 30.03
C PRO A 833 26.73 11.92 28.90
N ALA A 834 25.45 12.06 28.54
CA ALA A 834 24.79 11.39 27.43
C ALA A 834 24.54 12.44 26.34
N LEU A 835 25.26 12.36 25.23
CA LEU A 835 25.24 13.37 24.17
C LEU A 835 24.88 12.72 22.83
N TYR A 836 23.85 13.25 22.15
CA TYR A 836 23.39 12.76 20.86
C TYR A 836 23.21 13.94 19.89
N TYR A 837 23.65 13.79 18.65
CA TYR A 837 23.61 14.84 17.63
C TYR A 837 23.02 14.30 16.33
N SER A 838 22.03 15.01 15.80
CA SER A 838 21.41 14.76 14.51
C SER A 838 21.72 15.90 13.54
N PHE A 839 21.95 15.54 12.28
CA PHE A 839 22.15 16.47 11.17
C PHE A 839 20.89 16.60 10.28
N ASP A 840 19.79 15.97 10.66
CA ASP A 840 18.61 15.72 9.82
C ASP A 840 17.29 15.78 10.62
N ASP A 841 17.20 16.77 11.52
CA ASP A 841 16.03 17.05 12.35
C ASP A 841 15.52 15.84 13.16
N GLY A 842 16.46 15.02 13.62
CA GLY A 842 16.22 13.82 14.42
C GLY A 842 15.80 12.61 13.62
N SER A 843 15.95 12.62 12.30
CA SER A 843 15.71 11.42 11.48
C SER A 843 16.78 10.34 11.73
N SER A 844 17.99 10.75 12.11
CA SER A 844 19.06 9.85 12.57
C SER A 844 19.96 10.51 13.64
N TRP A 845 20.42 9.70 14.60
CA TRP A 845 21.21 10.18 15.72
C TRP A 845 22.64 9.62 15.80
N ASN A 846 23.60 10.50 16.11
CA ASN A 846 25.00 10.14 16.39
C ASN A 846 25.33 10.34 17.87
N ASN A 847 25.83 9.30 18.52
CA ASN A 847 26.32 9.41 19.90
C ASN A 847 27.69 10.13 19.95
N LEU A 848 27.78 11.20 20.74
CA LEU A 848 29.01 11.97 20.96
C LEU A 848 29.69 11.55 22.27
N ASN A 849 31.00 11.36 22.22
CA ASN A 849 31.81 10.93 23.36
C ASN A 849 32.93 11.93 23.66
N GLY A 850 33.43 11.93 24.90
CA GLY A 850 34.66 12.63 25.26
C GLY A 850 34.47 13.85 26.16
N LEU A 851 33.23 14.25 26.47
CA LEU A 851 32.96 15.23 27.51
C LEU A 851 33.10 14.57 28.90
N ASN A 852 34.10 15.00 29.67
CA ASN A 852 34.35 14.46 31.00
C ASN A 852 33.71 15.34 32.09
N ASN A 853 32.46 15.03 32.45
CA ASN A 853 31.75 15.67 33.55
C ASN A 853 31.06 14.61 34.43
N PRO A 854 31.62 14.25 35.59
CA PRO A 854 31.12 13.15 36.43
C PRO A 854 29.84 13.50 37.24
N ALA A 855 29.30 14.70 37.08
CA ALA A 855 28.07 15.13 37.73
C ALA A 855 27.37 16.17 36.85
N ALA A 856 26.99 15.75 35.64
CA ALA A 856 26.36 16.63 34.66
C ALA A 856 25.04 17.21 35.15
N MET A 857 24.92 18.53 35.09
CA MET A 857 23.72 19.30 35.44
C MET A 857 23.46 20.34 34.34
N PHE A 858 23.39 19.87 33.10
CA PHE A 858 23.10 20.71 31.94
C PHE A 858 21.78 21.45 32.13
N GLN A 859 21.81 22.76 31.88
CA GLN A 859 20.65 23.64 31.96
C GLN A 859 19.96 23.78 30.61
N ASP A 860 20.72 23.72 29.51
CA ASP A 860 20.27 24.01 28.15
C ASP A 860 21.29 23.45 27.12
N VAL A 861 20.93 23.42 25.83
CA VAL A 861 21.79 23.09 24.69
C VAL A 861 21.71 24.23 23.66
N ILE A 862 22.79 25.00 23.52
CA ILE A 862 22.81 26.09 22.53
C ILE A 862 23.68 25.67 21.35
N LEU A 863 23.05 25.56 20.18
CA LEU A 863 23.73 25.29 18.91
C LEU A 863 23.86 26.55 18.06
N SER A 864 24.84 26.56 17.17
CA SER A 864 24.96 27.58 16.14
C SER A 864 25.28 26.96 14.80
N GLY A 865 24.86 27.64 13.72
CA GLY A 865 24.91 27.07 12.37
C GLY A 865 26.32 26.82 11.80
N ASP A 866 27.37 27.18 12.53
CA ASP A 866 28.77 26.92 12.17
C ASP A 866 29.40 25.79 13.01
N GLY A 867 28.59 25.01 13.73
CA GLY A 867 29.01 23.83 14.46
C GLY A 867 29.54 24.07 15.86
N ARG A 868 29.40 25.29 16.40
CA ARG A 868 29.69 25.53 17.82
C ARG A 868 28.53 25.09 18.69
N ILE A 869 28.88 24.53 19.84
CA ILE A 869 27.96 24.00 20.84
C ILE A 869 28.33 24.58 22.20
N TYR A 870 27.34 25.04 22.94
CA TYR A 870 27.48 25.46 24.34
C TYR A 870 26.53 24.63 25.22
N LEU A 871 27.10 23.96 26.21
CA LEU A 871 26.36 23.20 27.22
C LEU A 871 26.57 23.90 28.58
N PRO A 872 25.73 24.88 28.94
CA PRO A 872 25.73 25.45 30.28
C PRO A 872 25.41 24.40 31.33
N ASP A 873 26.27 24.29 32.34
CA ASP A 873 26.14 23.40 33.48
C ASP A 873 26.08 24.22 34.78
N PHE A 874 25.11 23.87 35.62
CA PHE A 874 24.81 24.60 36.85
C PHE A 874 26.02 24.70 37.81
N ALA A 875 26.89 23.68 37.84
CA ALA A 875 28.00 23.56 38.77
C ALA A 875 29.36 23.90 38.13
N TYR A 876 29.59 23.50 36.88
CA TYR A 876 30.91 23.52 36.23
C TYR A 876 31.13 24.62 35.19
N GLY A 877 30.12 25.45 34.97
CA GLY A 877 30.16 26.54 33.99
C GLY A 877 29.70 26.07 32.63
N VAL A 878 30.22 26.64 31.55
CA VAL A 878 29.80 26.25 30.20
C VAL A 878 30.84 25.32 29.59
N PHE A 879 30.42 24.16 29.11
CA PHE A 879 31.24 23.34 28.22
C PHE A 879 31.05 23.82 26.80
N TYR A 880 32.16 23.98 26.08
CA TYR A 880 32.16 24.52 24.73
C TYR A 880 32.83 23.55 23.76
N SER A 881 32.21 23.39 22.59
CA SER A 881 32.80 22.74 21.44
C SER A 881 32.78 23.68 20.24
N ALA A 882 33.85 23.63 19.45
CA ALA A 882 33.99 24.39 18.20
C ALA A 882 33.86 23.51 16.94
N ASP A 883 33.58 22.22 17.12
CA ASP A 883 33.72 21.20 16.09
C ASP A 883 32.63 20.12 16.21
N TYR A 884 31.36 20.56 16.34
CA TYR A 884 30.18 19.68 16.38
C TYR A 884 30.25 18.64 17.52
N GLY A 885 30.86 19.01 18.65
CA GLY A 885 30.97 18.15 19.83
C GLY A 885 32.04 17.06 19.74
N LEU A 886 32.96 17.13 18.76
CA LEU A 886 34.09 16.21 18.64
C LEU A 886 35.15 16.47 19.72
N THR A 887 35.34 17.73 20.09
CA THR A 887 36.21 18.14 21.21
C THR A 887 35.51 19.15 22.11
N TRP A 888 35.85 19.09 23.40
CA TRP A 888 35.23 19.90 24.45
C TRP A 888 36.28 20.59 25.31
N THR A 889 35.94 21.76 25.84
CA THR A 889 36.71 22.43 26.90
C THR A 889 36.63 21.66 28.22
N ASP A 890 37.63 21.85 29.09
CA ASP A 890 37.58 21.35 30.47
C ASP A 890 36.61 22.19 31.33
N ALA A 891 36.24 21.65 32.51
CA ALA A 891 35.40 22.35 33.47
C ALA A 891 36.03 23.70 33.90
N PHE A 892 35.18 24.74 34.03
CA PHE A 892 35.55 26.12 34.34
C PHE A 892 36.47 26.82 33.34
N GLU A 893 36.73 26.23 32.17
CA GLU A 893 37.62 26.84 31.17
C GLU A 893 36.92 27.97 30.39
N PHE A 894 35.66 27.78 30.00
CA PHE A 894 34.92 28.78 29.22
C PHE A 894 34.33 29.89 30.09
N THR A 895 33.77 29.53 31.25
CA THR A 895 33.32 30.47 32.29
C THR A 895 33.95 30.10 33.62
N PRO A 896 34.28 31.07 34.50
CA PRO A 896 35.00 30.80 35.75
C PRO A 896 34.14 30.11 36.83
N GLU A 897 32.82 30.05 36.64
CA GLU A 897 31.84 29.54 37.60
C GLU A 897 30.67 28.84 36.87
N GLY A 898 29.85 28.12 37.65
CA GLY A 898 28.58 27.53 37.23
C GLY A 898 27.67 28.49 36.44
N CYS A 899 26.90 27.96 35.50
CA CYS A 899 26.03 28.74 34.62
C CYS A 899 24.57 28.30 34.79
N ALA A 900 23.71 29.23 35.21
CA ALA A 900 22.28 28.99 35.36
C ALA A 900 21.51 29.24 34.04
N ALA A 901 21.96 30.20 33.24
CA ALA A 901 21.39 30.49 31.93
C ALA A 901 22.48 30.97 30.98
N PHE A 902 22.36 30.62 29.70
CA PHE A 902 23.30 31.03 28.66
C PHE A 902 22.53 31.40 27.40
N GLY A 903 23.01 32.38 26.64
CA GLY A 903 22.35 32.79 25.41
C GLY A 903 23.33 33.28 24.36
N LEU A 904 23.11 32.86 23.11
CA LEU A 904 23.83 33.31 21.93
C LEU A 904 22.94 34.29 21.15
N HIS A 905 23.27 35.58 21.22
CA HIS A 905 22.55 36.60 20.46
C HIS A 905 22.93 36.53 18.96
N SER A 906 22.00 36.91 18.08
CA SER A 906 22.18 36.93 16.62
C SER A 906 23.42 37.70 16.13
N SER A 907 23.88 38.70 16.89
CA SER A 907 25.10 39.46 16.62
C SER A 907 26.41 38.72 16.95
N GLY A 908 26.35 37.52 17.55
CA GLY A 908 27.49 36.76 18.05
C GLY A 908 27.92 37.14 19.47
N VAL A 909 27.17 38.01 20.15
CA VAL A 909 27.39 38.37 21.56
C VAL A 909 26.85 37.24 22.45
N LEU A 910 27.66 36.80 23.41
CA LEU A 910 27.27 35.77 24.38
C LEU A 910 26.84 36.40 25.70
N PHE A 911 25.82 35.81 26.31
CA PHE A 911 25.31 36.16 27.63
C PHE A 911 25.36 34.96 28.57
N ALA A 912 25.75 35.19 29.83
CA ALA A 912 25.80 34.14 30.85
C ALA A 912 25.33 34.66 32.22
N GLY A 913 24.36 33.97 32.80
CA GLY A 913 23.95 34.11 34.21
C GLY A 913 24.74 33.16 35.09
N LEU A 914 25.73 33.66 35.83
CA LEU A 914 26.65 32.82 36.61
C LEU A 914 26.16 32.59 38.05
N THR A 915 26.25 31.34 38.52
CA THR A 915 25.64 30.85 39.77
C THR A 915 26.30 31.35 41.06
N TYR A 916 27.61 31.60 41.08
CA TYR A 916 28.37 31.77 42.34
C TYR A 916 29.03 33.16 42.53
N THR A 917 28.68 34.13 41.69
CA THR A 917 29.41 35.42 41.60
C THR A 917 29.16 36.37 42.78
N GLY A 918 28.20 36.05 43.64
CA GLY A 918 27.93 36.74 44.90
C GLY A 918 27.08 38.02 44.79
N ILE A 919 26.76 38.48 43.57
CA ILE A 919 25.76 39.50 43.21
C ILE A 919 25.28 39.14 41.79
N GLY A 920 23.97 39.00 41.54
CA GLY A 920 23.45 38.51 40.25
C GLY A 920 23.72 39.46 39.07
N PHE A 921 24.91 39.33 38.46
CA PHE A 921 25.32 40.05 37.26
C PHE A 921 25.09 39.21 36.02
N ILE A 922 24.60 39.84 34.96
CA ILE A 922 24.65 39.26 33.62
C ILE A 922 26.05 39.46 33.06
N HIS A 923 26.69 38.38 32.62
CA HIS A 923 28.01 38.44 32.00
C HIS A 923 27.84 38.47 30.49
N ARG A 924 28.62 39.32 29.83
CA ARG A 924 28.55 39.57 28.39
C ARG A 924 29.91 39.36 27.75
N SER A 925 29.96 38.72 26.59
CA SER A 925 31.19 38.54 25.81
C SER A 925 30.97 38.91 24.34
N GLU A 926 31.84 39.75 23.78
CA GLU A 926 31.83 40.11 22.34
C GLU A 926 32.86 39.33 21.53
N ASN A 927 33.62 38.45 22.18
CA ASN A 927 34.75 37.74 21.57
C ASN A 927 34.68 36.23 21.82
N ASN A 928 33.47 35.68 21.70
CA ASN A 928 33.22 34.24 21.76
C ASN A 928 33.75 33.59 23.06
N GLY A 929 33.53 34.25 24.20
CA GLY A 929 33.87 33.75 25.52
C GLY A 929 35.33 33.95 25.93
N ALA A 930 36.18 34.52 25.06
CA ALA A 930 37.58 34.76 25.39
C ALA A 930 37.75 35.75 26.56
N THR A 931 36.85 36.74 26.66
CA THR A 931 36.74 37.62 27.83
C THR A 931 35.28 37.91 28.15
N TRP A 932 34.97 38.05 29.43
CA TRP A 932 33.64 38.35 29.95
C TRP A 932 33.64 39.66 30.72
N GLU A 933 32.62 40.49 30.48
CA GLU A 933 32.32 41.69 31.23
C GLU A 933 31.07 41.47 32.08
N ALA A 934 31.15 41.75 33.38
CA ALA A 934 29.99 41.69 34.28
C ALA A 934 29.21 43.01 34.20
N ILE A 935 27.95 42.95 33.80
CA ILE A 935 27.06 44.11 33.66
C ILE A 935 26.05 44.12 34.81
N PRO A 936 26.01 45.19 35.63
CA PRO A 936 25.06 45.28 36.73
C PRO A 936 23.64 45.61 36.25
N LEU A 937 22.66 44.89 36.77
CA LEU A 937 21.25 45.18 36.57
C LEU A 937 20.78 46.29 37.54
N PRO A 938 19.98 47.28 37.10
CA PRO A 938 19.52 48.34 37.97
C PRO A 938 18.58 47.79 39.06
N ASN A 939 18.77 48.27 40.30
CA ASN A 939 17.99 47.87 41.48
C ASN A 939 18.04 46.36 41.81
N TYR A 940 19.05 45.64 41.33
CA TYR A 940 19.19 44.21 41.60
C TYR A 940 19.92 43.95 42.93
N ASN A 941 19.16 43.64 43.98
CA ASN A 941 19.68 43.43 45.34
C ASN A 941 19.61 41.94 45.76
N SER A 942 20.03 41.04 44.88
CA SER A 942 19.97 39.60 45.11
C SER A 942 21.28 38.91 44.70
N ASN A 943 21.56 37.78 45.35
CA ASN A 943 22.69 36.90 45.02
C ASN A 943 22.27 35.73 44.10
N TYR A 944 20.99 35.66 43.72
CA TYR A 944 20.51 34.68 42.76
C TYR A 944 21.00 35.04 41.36
N ALA A 945 21.24 34.02 40.54
CA ALA A 945 21.66 34.21 39.17
C ALA A 945 20.49 34.71 38.30
N VAL A 946 20.83 35.13 37.08
CA VAL A 946 19.85 35.27 35.99
C VAL A 946 19.57 33.86 35.47
N GLU A 947 18.29 33.48 35.40
CA GLU A 947 17.85 32.10 35.12
C GLU A 947 17.23 31.95 33.73
N HIS A 948 16.87 33.05 33.05
CA HIS A 948 16.32 33.00 31.69
C HIS A 948 16.91 34.12 30.83
N ILE A 949 17.29 33.81 29.59
CA ILE A 949 17.86 34.74 28.61
C ILE A 949 17.17 34.48 27.28
N HIS A 950 16.34 35.41 26.83
CA HIS A 950 15.61 35.29 25.56
C HIS A 950 15.85 36.49 24.66
N PHE A 951 15.70 36.27 23.36
CA PHE A 951 15.91 37.28 22.33
C PHE A 951 14.66 37.37 21.46
N ASN A 952 14.28 38.59 21.07
CA ASN A 952 13.19 38.80 20.12
C ASN A 952 13.74 39.03 18.71
N SER A 953 12.84 39.11 17.71
CA SER A 953 13.20 39.32 16.30
C SER A 953 13.93 40.66 16.05
N GLN A 954 13.76 41.65 16.94
CA GLN A 954 14.42 42.96 16.88
C GLN A 954 15.85 42.95 17.47
N GLY A 955 16.30 41.83 18.06
CA GLY A 955 17.59 41.74 18.75
C GLY A 955 17.60 42.40 20.14
N HIS A 956 16.43 42.62 20.73
CA HIS A 956 16.33 42.98 22.13
C HIS A 956 16.59 41.76 23.01
N VAL A 957 17.17 42.00 24.19
CA VAL A 957 17.48 40.94 25.16
C VAL A 957 16.55 41.07 26.36
N PHE A 958 15.94 39.96 26.75
CA PHE A 958 15.07 39.84 27.92
C PHE A 958 15.68 38.87 28.93
N LEU A 959 15.70 39.28 30.19
CA LEU A 959 16.20 38.47 31.30
C LEU A 959 15.08 38.18 32.29
N GLY A 960 14.86 36.91 32.57
CA GLY A 960 14.03 36.45 33.68
C GLY A 960 14.86 36.34 34.96
N THR A 961 14.39 36.96 36.04
CA THR A 961 15.13 37.02 37.31
C THR A 961 14.21 36.92 38.53
N ILE A 962 14.81 36.80 39.73
CA ILE A 962 14.10 36.90 41.02
C ILE A 962 13.50 38.28 41.34
N ASN A 963 13.80 39.31 40.55
CA ASN A 963 13.21 40.66 40.67
C ASN A 963 12.31 41.01 39.46
N GLY A 964 11.96 40.01 38.65
CA GLY A 964 11.11 40.13 37.48
C GLY A 964 11.97 40.23 36.23
N ILE A 965 11.52 41.03 35.29
CA ILE A 965 12.02 41.03 33.92
C ILE A 965 12.84 42.28 33.67
N TYR A 966 13.99 42.08 33.04
CA TYR A 966 14.82 43.16 32.52
C TYR A 966 14.88 43.10 31.00
N ARG A 967 14.83 44.26 30.36
CA ARG A 967 14.95 44.42 28.91
C ARG A 967 16.18 45.26 28.57
N SER A 968 16.87 44.89 27.50
CA SER A 968 17.89 45.69 26.85
C SER A 968 17.56 45.84 25.36
N THR A 969 17.66 47.07 24.86
CA THR A 969 17.48 47.41 23.44
C THR A 969 18.79 47.76 22.74
N ASP A 970 19.92 47.61 23.44
CA ASP A 970 21.27 47.91 22.96
C ASP A 970 22.22 46.72 23.13
N VAL A 971 21.67 45.50 23.02
CA VAL A 971 22.42 44.23 23.10
C VAL A 971 23.18 44.10 24.43
N GLY A 972 22.50 44.40 25.53
CA GLY A 972 22.95 44.18 26.90
C GLY A 972 23.94 45.20 27.46
N LEU A 973 24.12 46.35 26.80
CA LEU A 973 24.98 47.44 27.31
C LEU A 973 24.27 48.25 28.40
N SER A 974 22.95 48.39 28.30
CA SER A 974 22.10 48.98 29.34
C SER A 974 20.80 48.19 29.50
N TRP A 975 20.20 48.32 30.69
CA TRP A 975 19.06 47.51 31.13
C TRP A 975 18.00 48.40 31.78
N GLU A 976 16.74 48.04 31.57
CA GLU A 976 15.59 48.59 32.28
C GLU A 976 14.70 47.46 32.81
N GLN A 977 14.01 47.71 33.92
CA GLN A 977 13.11 46.74 34.53
C GLN A 977 11.69 46.96 33.98
N VAL A 978 11.02 45.90 33.51
CA VAL A 978 9.77 45.98 32.74
C VAL A 978 8.63 45.17 33.36
N ASN A 979 8.31 45.45 34.63
CA ASN A 979 7.35 44.66 35.44
C ASN A 979 5.93 45.23 35.51
N TYR A 980 5.56 46.21 34.69
CA TYR A 980 4.27 46.88 34.84
C TYR A 980 3.11 45.94 34.47
N GLY A 981 2.36 45.50 35.49
CA GLY A 981 1.26 44.53 35.34
C GLY A 981 1.54 43.17 35.98
N LEU A 982 2.79 42.86 36.34
CA LEU A 982 3.15 41.63 37.06
C LEU A 982 2.89 41.78 38.57
N ASN A 983 2.34 40.74 39.20
CA ASN A 983 2.12 40.70 40.65
C ASN A 983 3.26 39.97 41.39
N GLY A 984 3.75 38.87 40.82
CA GLY A 984 4.90 38.09 41.28
C GLY A 984 6.21 38.68 40.78
N VAL A 985 7.26 38.58 41.59
CA VAL A 985 8.57 39.21 41.28
C VAL A 985 9.63 38.19 40.92
N GLN A 986 9.39 36.88 40.97
CA GLN A 986 10.33 35.88 40.46
C GLN A 986 9.80 35.28 39.15
N VAL A 987 10.59 35.33 38.09
CA VAL A 987 10.31 34.59 36.85
C VAL A 987 10.75 33.14 37.05
N TYR A 988 9.87 32.19 36.73
CA TYR A 988 10.14 30.75 36.84
C TYR A 988 10.34 30.08 35.47
N SER A 989 9.62 30.55 34.45
CA SER A 989 9.80 30.18 33.06
C SER A 989 9.41 31.37 32.18
N MET A 990 10.05 31.49 31.02
CA MET A 990 9.87 32.58 30.07
C MET A 990 10.08 32.04 28.66
N THR A 991 9.30 32.56 27.70
CA THR A 991 9.55 32.34 26.28
C THR A 991 9.11 33.56 25.47
N ILE A 992 9.63 33.66 24.24
CA ILE A 992 9.26 34.68 23.26
C ILE A 992 8.87 33.96 21.98
N ASP A 993 7.65 34.19 21.49
CA ASP A 993 7.18 33.59 20.24
C ASP A 993 7.72 34.33 19.00
N ASP A 994 7.44 33.77 17.83
CA ASP A 994 7.82 34.29 16.51
C ASP A 994 7.18 35.65 16.17
N GLN A 995 6.19 36.09 16.96
CA GLN A 995 5.48 37.36 16.83
C GLN A 995 5.96 38.41 17.86
N ASP A 996 7.07 38.14 18.56
CA ASP A 996 7.62 38.92 19.67
C ASP A 996 6.69 39.03 20.90
N HIS A 997 5.68 38.16 21.04
CA HIS A 997 4.90 38.08 22.27
C HIS A 997 5.69 37.32 23.32
N ILE A 998 5.59 37.78 24.56
CA ILE A 998 6.36 37.23 25.68
C ILE A 998 5.41 36.55 26.64
N TYR A 999 5.68 35.28 26.98
CA TYR A 999 4.91 34.51 27.94
C TYR A 999 5.80 34.19 29.13
N VAL A 1000 5.27 34.38 30.34
CA VAL A 1000 6.02 34.12 31.57
C VAL A 1000 5.16 33.46 32.63
N LEU A 1001 5.78 32.57 33.38
CA LEU A 1001 5.29 32.14 34.68
C LEU A 1001 6.01 32.94 35.76
N THR A 1002 5.25 33.68 36.58
CA THR A 1002 5.79 34.31 37.78
C THR A 1002 5.44 33.52 39.04
N THR A 1003 6.30 33.65 40.03
CA THR A 1003 6.10 33.12 41.38
C THR A 1003 6.38 34.22 42.41
N GLN A 1004 5.86 34.00 43.61
CA GLN A 1004 6.34 34.65 44.83
C GLN A 1004 7.23 33.65 45.57
N PRO A 1005 8.13 34.08 46.48
CA PRO A 1005 8.98 33.15 47.21
C PRO A 1005 8.19 32.01 47.88
N GLY A 1006 8.28 30.81 47.29
CA GLY A 1006 7.60 29.59 47.73
C GLY A 1006 6.13 29.43 47.34
N LEU A 1007 5.57 30.26 46.46
CA LEU A 1007 4.16 30.19 46.04
C LEU A 1007 4.00 30.49 44.54
N PHE A 1008 3.14 29.72 43.88
CA PHE A 1008 2.62 30.05 42.55
C PHE A 1008 1.92 31.42 42.57
N ASP A 1009 2.17 32.25 41.55
CA ASP A 1009 1.51 33.54 41.39
C ASP A 1009 0.52 33.50 40.22
N SER A 1010 1.00 33.64 38.98
CA SER A 1010 0.17 33.48 37.79
C SER A 1010 1.01 33.39 36.51
N TYR A 1011 0.33 33.11 35.40
CA TYR A 1011 0.89 33.18 34.06
C TYR A 1011 0.51 34.51 33.42
N TYR A 1012 1.45 35.09 32.69
CA TYR A 1012 1.31 36.41 32.09
C TYR A 1012 1.76 36.40 30.63
N ARG A 1013 1.17 37.31 29.86
CA ARG A 1013 1.59 37.62 28.50
C ARG A 1013 1.88 39.11 28.33
N SER A 1014 2.79 39.43 27.42
CA SER A 1014 2.99 40.77 26.90
C SER A 1014 2.93 40.78 25.38
N MET A 1015 2.06 41.63 24.83
CA MET A 1015 1.89 41.85 23.38
C MET A 1015 2.62 43.10 22.88
N ASP A 1016 3.36 43.78 23.75
CA ASP A 1016 3.97 45.08 23.49
C ASP A 1016 5.46 45.11 23.91
N ASN A 1017 6.15 44.00 23.66
CA ASN A 1017 7.58 43.81 23.92
C ASN A 1017 7.96 44.02 25.41
N GLY A 1018 7.13 43.50 26.31
CA GLY A 1018 7.34 43.55 27.76
C GLY A 1018 6.91 44.85 28.43
N SER A 1019 6.29 45.79 27.70
CA SER A 1019 5.97 47.12 28.26
C SER A 1019 4.78 47.07 29.23
N THR A 1020 3.79 46.22 28.93
CA THR A 1020 2.66 45.90 29.79
C THR A 1020 2.41 44.40 29.80
N TRP A 1021 1.89 43.92 30.94
CA TRP A 1021 1.59 42.51 31.16
C TRP A 1021 0.11 42.31 31.50
N GLU A 1022 -0.48 41.29 30.89
CA GLU A 1022 -1.83 40.82 31.17
C GLU A 1022 -1.77 39.41 31.78
N THR A 1023 -2.64 39.14 32.75
CA THR A 1023 -2.77 37.81 33.35
C THR A 1023 -3.56 36.90 32.42
N LEU A 1024 -3.10 35.66 32.25
CA LEU A 1024 -3.82 34.63 31.51
C LEU A 1024 -4.64 33.76 32.49
N ASP A 1025 -5.87 33.42 32.10
CA ASP A 1025 -6.74 32.49 32.83
C ASP A 1025 -6.28 31.02 32.56
N TRP A 1026 -5.06 30.67 32.99
CA TRP A 1026 -4.55 29.29 32.87
C TRP A 1026 -5.26 28.32 33.81
N VAL A 1027 -5.32 27.04 33.40
CA VAL A 1027 -5.93 25.96 34.17
C VAL A 1027 -5.17 25.73 35.48
N GLN A 1028 -5.90 25.54 36.59
CA GLN A 1028 -5.32 25.18 37.90
C GLN A 1028 -4.52 23.87 37.89
N ASP A 1029 -4.66 23.05 36.85
CA ASP A 1029 -4.06 21.72 36.75
C ASP A 1029 -2.60 21.75 36.23
N ILE A 1030 -2.19 22.82 35.54
CA ILE A 1030 -0.80 22.93 35.02
C ILE A 1030 0.20 23.22 36.17
N ASN A 1031 -0.23 23.91 37.23
CA ASN A 1031 0.46 24.32 38.47
C ASN A 1031 1.90 24.91 38.36
N TYR A 1032 2.85 24.24 37.71
CA TYR A 1032 4.23 24.69 37.50
C TYR A 1032 4.76 24.21 36.14
N ALA A 1033 4.54 24.99 35.07
CA ALA A 1033 5.21 24.73 33.79
C ALA A 1033 6.73 24.85 33.98
N LEU A 1034 7.44 23.78 33.68
CA LEU A 1034 8.90 23.72 33.66
C LEU A 1034 9.44 24.46 32.44
N ASP A 1035 8.76 24.33 31.31
CA ASP A 1035 9.11 25.03 30.08
C ASP A 1035 7.88 25.36 29.23
N ILE A 1036 8.01 26.38 28.38
CA ILE A 1036 6.93 26.94 27.56
C ILE A 1036 7.48 27.29 26.18
N VAL A 1037 6.78 26.85 25.13
CA VAL A 1037 7.04 27.23 23.75
C VAL A 1037 5.80 27.88 23.16
N GLY A 1038 5.95 29.07 22.59
CA GLY A 1038 4.88 29.76 21.85
C GLY A 1038 5.20 29.81 20.36
N VAL A 1039 4.23 29.48 19.51
CA VAL A 1039 4.38 29.55 18.05
C VAL A 1039 3.01 29.66 17.37
N ASP A 1040 2.87 30.53 16.36
CA ASP A 1040 1.65 30.66 15.54
C ASP A 1040 0.36 30.85 16.38
N GLY A 1041 0.46 31.55 17.52
CA GLY A 1041 -0.67 31.75 18.45
C GLY A 1041 -1.06 30.54 19.31
N ARG A 1042 -0.35 29.41 19.17
CA ARG A 1042 -0.40 28.25 20.05
C ARG A 1042 0.64 28.36 21.16
N ILE A 1043 0.36 27.72 22.29
CA ILE A 1043 1.32 27.62 23.39
C ILE A 1043 1.37 26.17 23.85
N TYR A 1044 2.57 25.65 23.94
CA TYR A 1044 2.90 24.34 24.51
C TYR A 1044 3.55 24.56 25.87
N ALA A 1045 3.11 23.83 26.88
CA ALA A 1045 3.67 23.91 28.22
C ALA A 1045 3.88 22.50 28.78
N ILE A 1046 5.08 22.23 29.30
CA ILE A 1046 5.41 20.95 29.93
C ILE A 1046 5.55 21.14 31.44
N ASN A 1047 5.00 20.22 32.24
CA ASN A 1047 5.25 20.16 33.68
C ASN A 1047 5.86 18.79 34.06
N ASP A 1048 5.83 18.43 35.34
CA ASP A 1048 6.35 17.16 35.83
C ASP A 1048 5.42 15.96 35.59
N GLN A 1049 4.25 16.17 34.99
CA GLN A 1049 3.20 15.16 34.79
C GLN A 1049 2.81 14.94 33.34
N THR A 1050 2.77 15.99 32.52
CA THR A 1050 2.30 15.91 31.12
C THR A 1050 2.66 17.18 30.34
N ILE A 1051 2.28 17.20 29.06
CA ILE A 1051 2.39 18.33 28.14
C ILE A 1051 0.98 18.85 27.85
N PHE A 1052 0.82 20.16 27.85
CA PHE A 1052 -0.43 20.85 27.57
C PHE A 1052 -0.29 21.72 26.34
N ILE A 1053 -1.39 21.86 25.59
CA ILE A 1053 -1.51 22.75 24.44
C ILE A 1053 -2.74 23.64 24.58
N THR A 1054 -2.60 24.89 24.14
CA THR A 1054 -3.71 25.81 23.85
C THR A 1054 -3.66 26.21 22.38
N ASN A 1055 -4.83 26.23 21.73
CA ASN A 1055 -5.02 26.71 20.35
C ASN A 1055 -5.61 28.12 20.27
N ASP A 1056 -5.94 28.75 21.41
CA ASP A 1056 -6.63 30.05 21.48
C ASP A 1056 -5.88 31.07 22.36
N ALA A 1057 -4.55 30.97 22.35
CA ALA A 1057 -3.62 31.82 23.09
C ALA A 1057 -3.85 31.85 24.62
N GLY A 1058 -4.24 30.71 25.18
CA GLY A 1058 -4.30 30.44 26.61
C GLY A 1058 -5.68 30.55 27.24
N GLN A 1059 -6.76 30.59 26.45
CA GLN A 1059 -8.14 30.63 26.96
C GLN A 1059 -8.66 29.23 27.28
N THR A 1060 -8.33 28.24 26.47
CA THR A 1060 -8.65 26.82 26.69
C THR A 1060 -7.42 25.94 26.50
N TRP A 1061 -7.34 24.88 27.31
CA TRP A 1061 -6.17 23.99 27.36
C TRP A 1061 -6.61 22.53 27.30
N SER A 1062 -5.76 21.72 26.69
CA SER A 1062 -5.92 20.26 26.60
C SER A 1062 -4.57 19.58 26.83
N GLU A 1063 -4.60 18.34 27.32
CA GLU A 1063 -3.40 17.49 27.40
C GLU A 1063 -3.02 17.01 25.99
N LEU A 1064 -1.72 17.01 25.71
CA LEU A 1064 -1.14 16.55 24.44
C LEU A 1064 -0.31 15.29 24.71
N THR A 1065 -1.01 14.18 24.93
CA THR A 1065 -0.43 12.91 25.39
C THR A 1065 -0.39 11.80 24.34
N ASN A 1066 -0.96 12.04 23.15
CA ASN A 1066 -1.02 11.01 22.11
C ASN A 1066 0.39 10.58 21.65
N GLY A 1067 0.69 9.29 21.66
CA GLY A 1067 2.04 8.74 21.44
C GLY A 1067 2.96 8.68 22.66
N LEU A 1068 2.48 9.09 23.86
CA LEU A 1068 3.22 8.93 25.12
C LEU A 1068 2.60 7.82 25.97
N ASN A 1069 3.42 6.96 26.58
CA ASN A 1069 2.91 5.97 27.54
C ASN A 1069 2.75 6.54 28.98
N GLU A 1070 1.96 5.86 29.81
CA GLU A 1070 1.68 6.31 31.20
C GLU A 1070 2.96 6.44 32.05
N ASP A 1071 3.98 5.61 31.82
CA ASP A 1071 5.26 5.68 32.53
C ASP A 1071 6.16 6.84 32.07
N GLU A 1072 5.97 7.33 30.84
CA GLU A 1072 6.68 8.47 30.24
C GLU A 1072 6.13 9.80 30.74
N ALA A 1073 4.80 9.95 30.76
CA ALA A 1073 4.14 11.20 31.15
C ALA A 1073 4.58 11.68 32.55
N PHE A 1074 4.60 10.78 33.54
CA PHE A 1074 4.94 11.10 34.94
C PHE A 1074 6.43 11.42 35.22
N TYR A 1075 7.32 11.28 34.24
CA TYR A 1075 8.77 11.52 34.40
C TYR A 1075 9.37 12.35 33.26
N LEU A 1076 8.53 13.11 32.55
CA LEU A 1076 8.91 13.88 31.36
C LEU A 1076 9.85 15.07 31.63
N GLY A 1077 10.25 15.33 32.89
CA GLY A 1077 10.93 16.56 33.25
C GLY A 1077 12.10 16.91 32.32
N ALA A 1078 11.92 17.92 31.47
CA ALA A 1078 12.47 19.24 31.74
C ALA A 1078 12.41 20.29 30.61
N ASP A 1079 12.23 19.93 29.33
CA ASP A 1079 12.60 20.84 28.23
C ASP A 1079 11.72 20.67 26.98
N LEU A 1080 11.30 21.78 26.37
CA LEU A 1080 10.63 21.85 25.08
C LEU A 1080 11.48 22.65 24.09
N GLU A 1081 11.78 22.06 22.94
CA GLU A 1081 12.55 22.75 21.90
C GLU A 1081 11.78 22.78 20.58
N LEU A 1082 11.61 23.97 20.01
CA LEU A 1082 11.02 24.14 18.68
C LEU A 1082 12.14 24.29 17.65
N THR A 1083 12.25 23.33 16.74
CA THR A 1083 13.23 23.42 15.66
C THR A 1083 12.84 24.49 14.64
N PRO A 1084 13.82 25.09 13.93
CA PRO A 1084 13.56 26.00 12.81
C PRO A 1084 12.76 25.38 11.65
N SER A 1085 12.80 24.06 11.53
CA SER A 1085 11.97 23.29 10.59
C SER A 1085 10.53 23.09 11.08
N GLY A 1086 10.22 23.49 12.31
CA GLY A 1086 8.87 23.46 12.88
C GLY A 1086 8.54 22.23 13.70
N TYR A 1087 9.50 21.33 13.96
CA TYR A 1087 9.26 20.16 14.83
C TYR A 1087 9.38 20.54 16.31
N LEU A 1088 8.49 19.99 17.13
CA LEU A 1088 8.55 20.17 18.58
C LEU A 1088 9.21 18.96 19.23
N TYR A 1089 10.19 19.20 20.08
CA TYR A 1089 10.85 18.19 20.89
C TYR A 1089 10.41 18.29 22.33
N ALA A 1090 10.18 17.15 22.97
CA ALA A 1090 10.01 17.02 24.41
C ALA A 1090 11.12 16.14 24.96
N ALA A 1091 12.00 16.72 25.78
CA ALA A 1091 13.18 16.05 26.32
C ALA A 1091 13.13 16.00 27.85
N GLY A 1092 13.26 14.78 28.38
CA GLY A 1092 13.30 14.54 29.82
C GLY A 1092 13.98 13.23 30.17
N LYS A 1093 13.21 12.21 30.57
CA LYS A 1093 13.72 10.84 30.71
C LYS A 1093 13.97 10.17 29.35
N TYR A 1094 13.06 10.42 28.42
CA TYR A 1094 13.16 10.04 27.02
C TYR A 1094 13.10 11.29 26.15
N VAL A 1095 13.41 11.13 24.87
CA VAL A 1095 13.30 12.19 23.88
C VAL A 1095 12.18 11.82 22.93
N HIS A 1096 11.21 12.73 22.78
CA HIS A 1096 10.15 12.63 21.80
C HIS A 1096 10.25 13.80 20.84
N ARG A 1097 9.85 13.55 19.60
CA ARG A 1097 9.69 14.55 18.54
C ARG A 1097 8.26 14.48 18.05
N SER A 1098 7.66 15.61 17.70
CA SER A 1098 6.36 15.61 17.03
C SER A 1098 6.44 14.88 15.69
N SER A 1099 5.43 14.10 15.33
CA SER A 1099 5.34 13.40 14.04
C SER A 1099 5.27 14.36 12.85
N GLN A 1100 4.71 15.56 13.09
CA GLN A 1100 4.56 16.62 12.12
C GLN A 1100 5.08 17.96 12.66
N THR A 1101 5.30 18.91 11.75
CA THR A 1101 5.66 20.27 12.13
C THR A 1101 4.47 20.97 12.79
N VAL A 1102 4.69 21.59 13.94
CA VAL A 1102 3.66 22.35 14.67
C VAL A 1102 3.50 23.79 14.20
N SER A 1103 4.39 24.23 13.31
CA SER A 1103 4.44 25.55 12.66
C SER A 1103 5.05 25.43 11.27
N SER A 1104 4.70 26.34 10.35
CA SER A 1104 5.38 26.39 9.05
C SER A 1104 6.89 26.67 9.24
N PRO A 1105 7.79 26.03 8.46
CA PRO A 1105 9.21 26.32 8.52
C PRO A 1105 9.43 27.82 8.31
N THR A 1106 9.92 28.51 9.33
CA THR A 1106 10.03 29.95 9.27
C THR A 1106 11.23 30.31 8.39
N MET A 1107 10.99 30.48 7.08
CA MET A 1107 12.00 30.96 6.12
C MET A 1107 12.42 32.43 6.38
N GLY A 1108 12.04 33.00 7.53
CA GLY A 1108 12.18 34.41 7.91
C GLY A 1108 12.93 34.67 9.22
N MET A 1109 13.28 33.66 10.03
CA MET A 1109 14.32 33.87 11.05
C MET A 1109 15.66 33.85 10.32
N GLU A 1110 16.23 35.03 10.05
CA GLU A 1110 17.62 35.13 9.60
C GLU A 1110 18.46 34.24 10.53
N PRO A 1111 19.09 33.18 10.01
CA PRO A 1111 19.87 32.27 10.83
C PRO A 1111 20.84 33.09 11.67
N THR A 1112 21.19 32.63 12.87
CA THR A 1112 22.31 33.20 13.64
C THR A 1112 23.62 32.96 12.86
N ARG A 1113 23.81 33.69 11.76
CA ARG A 1113 25.02 33.71 10.96
C ARG A 1113 25.96 34.61 11.73
N VAL A 1114 26.61 34.02 12.72
CA VAL A 1114 27.80 34.64 13.29
C VAL A 1114 28.73 34.90 12.11
N PRO A 1115 29.12 36.15 11.84
CA PRO A 1115 30.02 36.44 10.75
C PRO A 1115 31.27 35.59 10.96
N LYS A 1116 31.61 34.73 9.99
CA LYS A 1116 32.84 33.93 9.97
C LYS A 1116 34.04 34.89 9.97
N GLN A 1117 34.41 35.41 11.13
CA GLN A 1117 35.69 36.05 11.35
C GLN A 1117 36.71 34.96 11.59
N PHE A 1118 37.20 34.36 10.51
CA PHE A 1118 38.41 33.55 10.59
C PHE A 1118 39.55 34.43 11.12
N SER A 1119 40.22 33.98 12.17
CA SER A 1119 41.42 34.64 12.68
C SER A 1119 42.65 34.06 11.98
N PHE A 1120 43.72 34.83 11.78
CA PHE A 1120 44.97 34.25 11.26
C PHE A 1120 45.56 33.28 12.28
N LYS A 1121 45.49 31.96 12.01
CA LYS A 1121 45.98 30.92 12.94
C LYS A 1121 46.64 29.78 12.18
N LEU A 1122 47.76 29.27 12.70
CA LEU A 1122 48.41 28.06 12.21
C LEU A 1122 48.24 26.99 13.29
N PHE A 1123 47.52 25.91 13.00
CA PHE A 1123 47.26 24.85 13.97
C PHE A 1123 48.44 23.89 14.07
N PRO A 1124 48.56 23.15 15.20
CA PRO A 1124 49.52 22.07 15.31
C PRO A 1124 49.32 21.04 14.17
N ALA A 1125 50.33 20.91 13.32
CA ALA A 1125 50.39 19.83 12.34
C ALA A 1125 50.21 18.45 12.99
N TYR A 1126 49.42 17.57 12.36
CA TYR A 1126 49.12 16.24 12.86
C TYR A 1126 49.27 15.17 11.75
N PRO A 1127 49.89 14.02 12.03
CA PRO A 1127 50.66 13.71 13.24
C PRO A 1127 51.90 14.61 13.39
N ASN A 1128 52.41 14.85 14.60
CA ASN A 1128 53.72 15.48 14.84
C ASN A 1128 54.25 15.08 16.24
N PRO A 1129 55.27 14.20 16.34
CA PRO A 1129 56.16 13.72 15.27
C PRO A 1129 55.45 12.88 14.21
N PHE A 1130 55.98 12.85 12.97
CA PHE A 1130 55.33 12.24 11.81
C PHE A 1130 56.27 11.36 10.98
N ASN A 1131 55.71 10.44 10.17
CA ASN A 1131 56.47 9.53 9.29
C ASN A 1131 55.67 9.10 8.03
N PRO A 1132 56.09 9.46 6.81
CA PRO A 1132 56.80 10.68 6.45
C PRO A 1132 55.81 11.83 6.14
N LYS A 1133 54.51 11.65 6.39
CA LYS A 1133 53.45 12.63 6.07
C LYS A 1133 52.86 13.29 7.31
N THR A 1134 52.64 14.59 7.25
CA THR A 1134 51.87 15.36 8.23
C THR A 1134 50.90 16.27 7.53
N THR A 1135 49.75 16.51 8.15
CA THR A 1135 48.79 17.49 7.72
C THR A 1135 49.03 18.81 8.43
N ILE A 1136 49.02 19.93 7.70
CA ILE A 1136 49.16 21.30 8.21
C ILE A 1136 47.83 22.02 7.99
N ARG A 1137 47.21 22.48 9.08
CA ARG A 1137 45.94 23.21 9.05
C ARG A 1137 46.15 24.66 9.44
N PHE A 1138 45.43 25.58 8.80
CA PHE A 1138 45.51 27.00 9.13
C PHE A 1138 44.25 27.76 8.74
N ASP A 1139 44.01 28.87 9.43
CA ASP A 1139 42.90 29.78 9.20
C ASP A 1139 43.42 31.08 8.60
N LEU A 1140 42.68 31.57 7.61
CA LEU A 1140 42.94 32.85 6.98
C LEU A 1140 41.76 33.79 7.19
N GLN A 1141 42.05 34.93 7.83
CA GLN A 1141 41.19 36.12 7.77
C GLN A 1141 41.18 36.72 6.34
N GLU A 1142 40.35 37.73 6.07
CA GLU A 1142 40.34 38.44 4.78
C GLU A 1142 41.76 39.00 4.44
N THR A 1143 42.28 38.64 3.26
CA THR A 1143 43.64 39.02 2.80
C THR A 1143 43.62 39.71 1.43
N SER A 1144 44.48 40.72 1.26
CA SER A 1144 44.60 41.46 0.00
C SER A 1144 45.77 41.01 -0.89
N HIS A 1145 46.69 40.21 -0.34
CA HIS A 1145 47.88 39.69 -1.03
C HIS A 1145 47.99 38.15 -0.91
N PRO A 1146 48.83 37.50 -1.76
CA PRO A 1146 49.11 36.07 -1.67
C PRO A 1146 49.65 35.64 -0.30
N ILE A 1147 49.23 34.48 0.17
CA ILE A 1147 49.79 33.84 1.36
C ILE A 1147 51.02 33.00 0.99
N SER A 1148 51.92 32.78 1.94
CA SER A 1148 53.03 31.82 1.78
C SER A 1148 53.06 30.80 2.90
N LEU A 1149 52.98 29.51 2.54
CA LEU A 1149 53.22 28.39 3.45
C LEU A 1149 54.50 27.68 3.03
N GLN A 1150 55.54 27.74 3.86
CA GLN A 1150 56.89 27.24 3.53
C GLN A 1150 57.46 26.36 4.62
N ILE A 1151 58.23 25.35 4.22
CA ILE A 1151 58.97 24.46 5.12
C ILE A 1151 60.45 24.85 5.12
N TYR A 1152 61.02 24.94 6.32
CA TYR A 1152 62.42 25.29 6.59
C TYR A 1152 63.13 24.18 7.35
N ASP A 1153 64.43 24.00 7.06
CA ASP A 1153 65.32 23.19 7.90
C ASP A 1153 65.80 23.95 9.15
N ILE A 1154 66.52 23.28 10.04
CA ILE A 1154 67.06 23.87 11.28
C ILE A 1154 68.08 25.01 11.03
N THR A 1155 68.62 25.13 9.81
CA THR A 1155 69.54 26.22 9.43
C THR A 1155 68.81 27.44 8.89
N GLY A 1156 67.48 27.36 8.74
CA GLY A 1156 66.65 28.42 8.16
C GLY A 1156 66.63 28.41 6.63
N ARG A 1157 67.06 27.33 5.99
CA ARG A 1157 66.95 27.17 4.53
C ARG A 1157 65.56 26.67 4.16
N ILE A 1158 64.92 27.31 3.17
CA ILE A 1158 63.66 26.84 2.59
C ILE A 1158 63.91 25.49 1.92
N MET A 1159 63.20 24.48 2.39
CA MET A 1159 63.18 23.14 1.84
C MET A 1159 62.11 23.02 0.75
N GLU A 1160 60.92 23.56 1.01
CA GLU A 1160 59.76 23.41 0.13
C GLU A 1160 58.77 24.57 0.34
N THR A 1161 58.09 24.99 -0.72
CA THR A 1161 56.99 25.95 -0.67
C THR A 1161 55.71 25.19 -0.97
N LEU A 1162 54.84 25.06 0.02
CA LEU A 1162 53.58 24.32 -0.08
C LEU A 1162 52.48 25.17 -0.71
N ILE A 1163 52.42 26.46 -0.38
CA ILE A 1163 51.49 27.43 -0.96
C ILE A 1163 52.22 28.74 -1.24
N TYR A 1164 51.97 29.32 -2.41
CA TYR A 1164 52.31 30.71 -2.72
C TYR A 1164 51.31 31.34 -3.70
N GLU A 1165 50.09 31.59 -3.22
CA GLU A 1165 49.01 32.17 -4.01
C GLU A 1165 47.98 32.87 -3.12
N LYS A 1166 47.02 33.57 -3.74
CA LYS A 1166 45.88 34.15 -3.03
C LYS A 1166 44.83 33.05 -2.85
N ILE A 1167 44.45 32.79 -1.60
CA ILE A 1167 43.43 31.81 -1.24
C ILE A 1167 42.29 32.52 -0.50
N GLU A 1168 41.06 32.07 -0.73
CA GLU A 1168 39.87 32.64 -0.09
C GLU A 1168 39.94 32.52 1.45
N PRO A 1169 39.34 33.47 2.21
CA PRO A 1169 39.28 33.40 3.66
C PRO A 1169 38.58 32.12 4.13
N GLY A 1170 39.12 31.43 5.14
CA GLY A 1170 38.60 30.13 5.54
C GLY A 1170 39.59 29.22 6.25
N HIS A 1171 39.10 28.03 6.60
CA HIS A 1171 39.90 26.89 7.04
C HIS A 1171 40.58 26.23 5.84
N HIS A 1172 41.88 26.00 5.93
CA HIS A 1172 42.69 25.37 4.89
C HIS A 1172 43.51 24.22 5.44
N GLU A 1173 43.67 23.18 4.63
CA GLU A 1173 44.47 22.02 4.95
C GLU A 1173 45.44 21.70 3.80
N VAL A 1174 46.71 21.46 4.15
CA VAL A 1174 47.73 20.99 3.21
C VAL A 1174 48.54 19.86 3.81
N GLN A 1175 48.69 18.77 3.05
CA GLN A 1175 49.57 17.66 3.44
C GLN A 1175 51.01 17.91 2.97
N TRP A 1176 51.97 17.74 3.88
CA TRP A 1176 53.38 17.70 3.55
C TRP A 1176 53.91 16.27 3.57
N ASP A 1177 54.45 15.80 2.43
CA ASP A 1177 55.14 14.52 2.29
C ASP A 1177 56.67 14.73 2.34
N ALA A 1178 57.25 14.43 3.50
CA ALA A 1178 58.68 14.58 3.75
C ALA A 1178 59.49 13.31 3.44
N SER A 1179 59.00 12.43 2.56
CA SER A 1179 59.68 11.17 2.21
C SER A 1179 61.10 11.36 1.67
N ALA A 1180 61.37 12.48 0.98
CA ALA A 1180 62.71 12.84 0.47
C ALA A 1180 63.61 13.54 1.51
N SER A 1181 63.08 13.90 2.69
CA SER A 1181 63.79 14.66 3.74
C SER A 1181 64.46 13.73 4.76
N ALA A 1182 65.51 14.18 5.46
CA ALA A 1182 66.17 13.39 6.51
C ALA A 1182 65.41 13.50 7.85
N SER A 1183 65.45 12.48 8.71
CA SER A 1183 64.85 12.58 10.06
C SER A 1183 65.45 13.76 10.82
N GLY A 1184 64.61 14.56 11.49
CA GLY A 1184 65.06 15.79 12.11
C GLY A 1184 63.96 16.78 12.43
N VAL A 1185 64.38 17.98 12.84
CA VAL A 1185 63.48 19.09 13.17
C VAL A 1185 63.37 20.02 11.96
N TYR A 1186 62.14 20.34 11.60
CA TYR A 1186 61.76 21.27 10.55
C TYR A 1186 60.86 22.37 11.14
N PHE A 1187 60.65 23.44 10.38
CA PHE A 1187 59.70 24.49 10.74
C PHE A 1187 58.78 24.77 9.57
N VAL A 1188 57.48 24.83 9.80
CA VAL A 1188 56.52 25.39 8.85
C VAL A 1188 56.26 26.83 9.22
N GLU A 1189 56.24 27.71 8.23
CA GLU A 1189 55.92 29.12 8.38
C GLU A 1189 54.76 29.49 7.46
N LEU A 1190 53.75 30.12 8.04
CA LEU A 1190 52.65 30.76 7.33
C LEU A 1190 52.82 32.27 7.41
N VAL A 1191 52.74 32.96 6.27
CA VAL A 1191 52.79 34.42 6.17
C VAL A 1191 51.60 34.91 5.34
N SER A 1192 50.93 35.96 5.83
CA SER A 1192 49.88 36.67 5.12
C SER A 1192 49.89 38.16 5.50
N ASP A 1193 50.08 39.06 4.53
CA ASP A 1193 50.17 40.52 4.75
C ASP A 1193 51.15 40.90 5.88
N LYS A 1194 50.64 41.25 7.06
CA LYS A 1194 51.38 41.62 8.27
C LYS A 1194 51.50 40.49 9.31
N TYR A 1195 50.82 39.37 9.08
CA TYR A 1195 50.73 38.23 9.98
C TYR A 1195 51.73 37.15 9.62
N ARG A 1196 52.33 36.55 10.64
CA ARG A 1196 53.35 35.51 10.52
C ARG A 1196 53.21 34.54 11.68
N SER A 1197 53.13 33.24 11.37
CA SER A 1197 53.15 32.17 12.36
C SER A 1197 54.14 31.09 11.94
N VAL A 1198 54.86 30.53 12.92
CA VAL A 1198 55.89 29.51 12.71
C VAL A 1198 55.65 28.36 13.69
N GLN A 1199 55.66 27.14 13.19
CA GLN A 1199 55.46 25.93 13.98
C GLN A 1199 56.59 24.92 13.75
N LYS A 1200 57.03 24.25 14.81
CA LYS A 1200 58.04 23.18 14.75
C LYS A 1200 57.41 21.84 14.31
N LEU A 1201 58.08 21.13 13.40
CA LEU A 1201 57.75 19.79 12.92
C LEU A 1201 58.88 18.81 13.23
N ILE A 1202 58.55 17.56 13.56
CA ILE A 1202 59.51 16.51 13.90
C ILE A 1202 59.29 15.30 12.98
N LEU A 1203 60.17 15.10 12.01
CA LEU A 1203 60.15 13.94 11.13
C LEU A 1203 60.91 12.77 11.78
N LEU A 1204 60.23 11.65 11.99
CA LEU A 1204 60.80 10.37 12.40
C LEU A 1204 60.83 9.45 11.18
N LYS A 1205 61.99 8.87 10.86
CA LYS A 1205 62.08 7.76 9.89
C LYS A 1205 62.53 6.50 10.60
#